data_AF-A0A2H9PMH6-F1
#
_entry.id   AF-A0A2H9PMH6-F1
#
_cell.length_a   1.000
_cell.length_b   1.000
_cell.length_c   1.000
_cell.angle_alpha   90.00
_cell.angle_beta   90.00
_cell.angle_gamma   90.00
#
_symmetry.space_group_name_H-M   'P 1'
#
loop_
_entity.id
_entity.type
_entity.pdbx_description
1 polymer ?
#
loop_
_entity_poly.entity_id
_entity_poly.type
_entity_poly.pdbx_seq_one_letter_code
_entity_poly.pdbx_strand_id
1 'polypeptide(L)'
;MVKKGVLFTLEAFIAVILLMTSLVVLVHYHSNKNVNPQTIIFSSDLMQILSTIRLSELNTETLTFLQNNNITDLNKTIIEQVLRFQVVGEENNANQLLNLTLENVLPEKYNLGVWIENYNESVYSTNSDNPNNLIATKQMVSGIERNRTIEGITARALLSNINRRANSEIVYFGGYEGEGNVTKIVTLPNNINEIKYVEIEANVGGDFSLYINDNFAGNYSQTETQDADYWLVNSSYKDYFQDGSNEVKLNFYSSRKYVGGGFVKVEYETNELSQYTDEGEGQYQIPGIDGIINVYSSFFVPGTLNNLSMFLHYQSENEIFVNIGDRTVYSQNSSGEAEITIPNSELNQLLNYNELSNKTVPIRIGLRNVSYSFYGFGGTADSVLVTDISGSMDECAEYSSPLICNYYCFWGGAKSCQVASPDLCSGNVCGGSCFFAYGHNYECSKTKMDIAKEADKEFVDIVLETSGNKVGLVSYDGSTDDTEGLTNNSVTLHNVINSYSPGGSTCICCGVLSATSILNSQSNSSRAKSMLVMTDGEANVDCNLDPVQDYDQDGDNSDDPQDHAVEAACSAYQDYNITVYTVGFGDIPYSAQQMLNKMSECGGGSYLYTNLTNLTTIYQGIAAEIVNFSYSAQTVESLIDLVNTSLFSDSYINFSYTPTLNQEEYGRIPITIESPIFGNNISEGNFSVPENVIIYEAKMISYSGDKWTDKAAVKNGGIWNYFYNLSEYDSDYQNLGDPYVVNIPIGLLSTGENEVHISTGISAMNSSGGSSDNKIIYTGGIEIGINYTGVFSVAEGCLWTITFDDNTTADIAIPSYYSGDNECTYNQNTDCDEFNADAVQNAVCNLLTQLDPDRDGKLFVKFGPEDLDIETSSVGQVPFLWGPTLVEVRVWQ
;
A
#
# COMPACT_ATOMS: atom_id res chain seq x y z
N MET A 1 -52.32 90.05 -0.10
CA MET A 1 -51.12 89.72 0.71
C MET A 1 -51.41 89.32 2.17
N VAL A 2 -52.65 89.43 2.70
CA VAL A 2 -52.93 89.11 4.12
C VAL A 2 -53.11 87.60 4.41
N LYS A 3 -53.52 86.78 3.42
CA LYS A 3 -53.80 85.35 3.66
C LYS A 3 -52.57 84.43 3.80
N LYS A 4 -51.39 84.83 3.31
CA LYS A 4 -50.16 84.02 3.46
C LYS A 4 -49.43 84.26 4.78
N GLY A 5 -49.54 85.46 5.35
CA GLY A 5 -48.95 85.78 6.66
C GLY A 5 -49.63 85.05 7.81
N VAL A 6 -50.97 84.94 7.76
CA VAL A 6 -51.75 84.25 8.81
C VAL A 6 -51.44 82.76 8.88
N LEU A 7 -51.24 82.09 7.73
CA LEU A 7 -50.88 80.67 7.69
C LEU A 7 -49.48 80.43 8.29
N PHE A 8 -48.51 81.28 7.93
CA PHE A 8 -47.14 81.19 8.48
C PHE A 8 -47.10 81.45 10.00
N THR A 9 -47.89 82.40 10.50
CA THR A 9 -47.98 82.64 11.94
C THR A 9 -48.70 81.51 12.67
N LEU A 10 -49.67 80.85 12.04
CA LEU A 10 -50.38 79.71 12.64
C LEU A 10 -49.49 78.47 12.69
N GLU A 11 -48.73 78.18 11.64
CA GLU A 11 -47.76 77.08 11.61
C GLU A 11 -46.64 77.30 12.63
N ALA A 12 -46.11 78.52 12.74
CA ALA A 12 -45.13 78.88 13.77
C ALA A 12 -45.71 78.73 15.19
N PHE A 13 -46.97 79.10 15.40
CA PHE A 13 -47.63 78.98 16.69
C PHE A 13 -47.89 77.51 17.08
N ILE A 14 -48.32 76.68 16.13
CA ILE A 14 -48.49 75.24 16.33
C ILE A 14 -47.14 74.57 16.62
N ALA A 15 -46.08 74.94 15.91
CA ALA A 15 -44.74 74.43 16.14
C ALA A 15 -44.20 74.80 17.55
N VAL A 16 -44.45 76.03 18.01
CA VAL A 16 -44.08 76.46 19.37
C VAL A 16 -44.90 75.72 20.43
N ILE A 17 -46.19 75.48 20.20
CA ILE A 17 -47.01 74.69 21.11
C ILE A 17 -46.51 73.25 21.20
N LEU A 18 -46.16 72.62 20.08
CA LEU A 18 -45.61 71.27 20.05
C LEU A 18 -44.25 71.19 20.76
N LEU A 19 -43.38 72.19 20.59
CA LEU A 19 -42.11 72.29 21.32
C LEU A 19 -42.34 72.48 22.82
N MET A 20 -43.30 73.31 23.22
CA MET A 20 -43.61 73.55 24.62
C MET A 20 -44.27 72.34 25.27
N THR A 21 -45.16 71.63 24.57
CA THR A 21 -45.74 70.37 25.09
C THR A 21 -44.69 69.27 25.16
N SER A 22 -43.79 69.13 24.18
CA SER A 22 -42.68 68.19 24.28
C SER A 22 -41.73 68.53 25.42
N LEU A 23 -41.46 69.82 25.65
CA LEU A 23 -40.63 70.28 26.76
C LEU A 23 -41.31 70.04 28.11
N VAL A 24 -42.62 70.29 28.21
CA VAL A 24 -43.39 70.01 29.43
C VAL A 24 -43.48 68.51 29.69
N VAL A 25 -43.66 67.68 28.67
CA VAL A 25 -43.63 66.21 28.82
C VAL A 25 -42.24 65.74 29.23
N LEU A 26 -41.15 66.27 28.65
CA LEU A 26 -39.77 65.98 29.07
C LEU A 26 -39.51 66.41 30.51
N VAL A 27 -39.94 67.62 30.90
CA VAL A 27 -39.80 68.13 32.27
C VAL A 27 -40.64 67.32 33.25
N HIS A 28 -41.85 66.88 32.87
CA HIS A 28 -42.68 66.05 33.73
C HIS A 28 -42.17 64.61 33.83
N TYR A 29 -41.56 64.08 32.77
CA TYR A 29 -40.90 62.77 32.77
C TYR A 29 -39.59 62.79 33.59
N HIS A 30 -38.86 63.91 33.59
CA HIS A 30 -37.66 64.08 34.43
C HIS A 30 -37.97 64.46 35.87
N SER A 31 -39.10 65.13 36.12
CA SER A 31 -39.52 65.58 37.45
C SER A 31 -40.47 64.57 38.10
N ASN A 32 -40.00 63.34 38.31
CA ASN A 32 -40.51 62.46 39.36
C ASN A 32 -39.56 61.29 39.63
N LYS A 33 -38.40 61.60 40.22
CA LYS A 33 -37.86 60.91 41.41
C LYS A 33 -36.98 61.92 42.14
N ASN A 34 -37.41 62.40 43.31
CA ASN A 34 -36.51 63.11 44.23
C ASN A 34 -35.50 62.09 44.77
N VAL A 35 -34.46 61.80 44.00
CA VAL A 35 -33.34 61.02 44.51
C VAL A 35 -32.56 61.95 45.45
N ASN A 36 -32.54 61.59 46.73
CA ASN A 36 -31.74 62.32 47.71
C ASN A 36 -30.25 62.16 47.31
N PRO A 37 -29.52 63.23 46.93
CA PRO A 37 -28.12 63.09 46.52
C PRO A 37 -27.24 62.47 47.62
N GLN A 38 -27.65 62.57 48.89
CA GLN A 38 -26.96 61.92 50.00
C GLN A 38 -27.04 60.39 49.95
N THR A 39 -28.16 59.78 49.52
CA THR A 39 -28.29 58.30 49.49
C THR A 39 -27.44 57.68 48.37
N ILE A 40 -27.23 58.39 47.26
CA ILE A 40 -26.27 57.98 46.21
C ILE A 40 -24.85 57.95 46.77
N ILE A 41 -24.42 59.05 47.40
CA ILE A 41 -23.06 59.16 47.97
C ILE A 41 -22.83 58.07 49.00
N PHE A 42 -23.77 57.86 49.93
CA PHE A 42 -23.64 56.79 50.94
C PHE A 42 -23.55 55.40 50.31
N SER A 43 -24.39 55.05 49.33
CA SER A 43 -24.32 53.73 48.69
C SER A 43 -23.00 53.51 47.94
N SER A 44 -22.45 54.56 47.32
CA SER A 44 -21.20 54.50 46.55
C SER A 44 -19.98 54.42 47.47
N ASP A 45 -19.91 55.26 48.50
CA ASP A 45 -18.80 55.29 49.46
C ASP A 45 -18.76 53.97 50.25
N LEU A 46 -19.91 53.43 50.64
CA LEU A 46 -20.00 52.13 51.31
C LEU A 46 -19.55 50.99 50.40
N MET A 47 -19.96 50.99 49.12
CA MET A 47 -19.46 50.01 48.16
C MET A 47 -17.94 50.11 48.00
N GLN A 48 -17.40 51.33 47.93
CA GLN A 48 -15.96 51.55 47.85
C GLN A 48 -15.24 51.06 49.11
N ILE A 49 -15.75 51.36 50.30
CA ILE A 49 -15.20 50.89 51.57
C ILE A 49 -15.14 49.36 51.58
N LEU A 50 -16.26 48.71 51.28
CA LEU A 50 -16.35 47.25 51.30
C LEU A 50 -15.47 46.56 50.25
N SER A 51 -15.18 47.23 49.13
CA SER A 51 -14.38 46.69 48.03
C SER A 51 -12.90 47.06 48.07
N THR A 52 -12.47 47.94 48.98
CA THR A 52 -11.08 48.43 49.02
C THR A 52 -10.40 48.27 50.36
N ILE A 53 -11.14 48.37 51.48
CA ILE A 53 -10.55 48.18 52.81
C ILE A 53 -10.19 46.72 53.01
N ARG A 54 -8.94 46.47 53.40
CA ARG A 54 -8.44 45.12 53.70
C ARG A 54 -8.82 44.71 55.12
N LEU A 55 -8.98 43.41 55.35
CA LEU A 55 -9.29 42.87 56.68
C LEU A 55 -8.26 43.28 57.73
N SER A 56 -6.99 43.44 57.35
CA SER A 56 -5.91 43.93 58.22
C SER A 56 -6.09 45.36 58.73
N GLU A 57 -6.94 46.15 58.07
CA GLU A 57 -7.16 47.57 58.35
C GLU A 57 -8.38 47.81 59.25
N LEU A 58 -9.07 46.73 59.66
CA LEU A 58 -10.27 46.79 60.49
C LEU A 58 -9.95 46.98 61.97
N ASN A 59 -10.97 47.34 62.74
CA ASN A 59 -10.82 47.58 64.17
C ASN A 59 -10.48 46.28 64.94
N THR A 60 -10.02 46.45 66.19
CA THR A 60 -9.57 45.33 67.04
C THR A 60 -10.68 44.30 67.31
N GLU A 61 -11.94 44.71 67.33
CA GLU A 61 -13.08 43.83 67.56
C GLU A 61 -13.33 42.91 66.36
N THR A 62 -13.32 43.46 65.14
CA THR A 62 -13.44 42.68 63.90
C THR A 62 -12.24 41.75 63.70
N LEU A 63 -11.03 42.20 64.02
CA LEU A 63 -9.82 41.35 63.96
C LEU A 63 -9.91 40.16 64.92
N THR A 64 -10.50 40.34 66.11
CA THR A 64 -10.74 39.24 67.07
C THR A 64 -11.76 38.25 66.53
N PHE A 65 -12.84 38.74 65.89
CA PHE A 65 -13.82 37.88 65.20
C PHE A 65 -13.17 37.05 64.06
N LEU A 66 -12.30 37.67 63.26
CA LEU A 66 -11.60 37.00 62.16
C LEU A 66 -10.64 35.92 62.70
N GLN A 67 -9.92 36.19 63.79
CA GLN A 67 -9.06 35.20 64.45
C GLN A 67 -9.84 34.02 65.02
N ASN A 68 -10.99 34.28 65.65
CA ASN A 68 -11.85 33.22 66.20
C ASN A 68 -12.47 32.32 65.12
N ASN A 69 -12.57 32.81 63.88
CA ASN A 69 -13.04 32.05 62.72
C ASN A 69 -11.89 31.51 61.85
N ASN A 70 -10.65 31.43 62.37
CA ASN A 70 -9.46 30.92 61.67
C ASN A 70 -9.18 31.61 60.31
N ILE A 71 -9.47 32.91 60.19
CA ILE A 71 -9.16 33.68 58.99
C ILE A 71 -7.72 34.19 59.08
N THR A 72 -6.81 33.58 58.32
CA THR A 72 -5.37 33.89 58.34
C THR A 72 -4.93 34.87 57.25
N ASP A 73 -5.64 34.90 56.12
CA ASP A 73 -5.38 35.85 55.04
C ASP A 73 -6.11 37.18 55.29
N LEU A 74 -5.39 38.12 55.90
CA LEU A 74 -5.90 39.45 56.21
C LEU A 74 -5.76 40.45 55.05
N ASN A 75 -5.22 40.03 53.91
CA ASN A 75 -4.98 40.91 52.77
C ASN A 75 -6.22 41.05 51.86
N LYS A 76 -7.23 40.21 52.06
CA LYS A 76 -8.53 40.28 51.36
C LYS A 76 -9.33 41.51 51.76
N THR A 77 -10.20 41.97 50.87
CA THR A 77 -11.19 43.01 51.13
C THR A 77 -12.38 42.46 51.89
N ILE A 78 -13.21 43.35 52.46
CA ILE A 78 -14.41 42.96 53.20
C ILE A 78 -15.38 42.18 52.28
N ILE A 79 -15.59 42.63 51.03
CA ILE A 79 -16.46 41.95 50.06
C ILE A 79 -15.93 40.56 49.69
N GLU A 80 -14.62 40.41 49.45
CA GLU A 80 -14.03 39.10 49.11
C GLU A 80 -14.23 38.09 50.24
N GLN A 81 -14.09 38.52 51.49
CA GLN A 81 -14.29 37.64 52.64
C GLN A 81 -15.76 37.34 52.91
N VAL A 82 -16.67 38.30 52.73
CA VAL A 82 -18.13 38.10 52.80
C VAL A 82 -18.60 37.11 51.74
N LEU A 83 -18.11 37.24 50.50
CA LEU A 83 -18.40 36.30 49.42
C LEU A 83 -17.88 34.90 49.73
N ARG A 84 -16.66 34.78 50.28
CA ARG A 84 -16.13 33.48 50.73
C ARG A 84 -17.07 32.81 51.75
N PHE A 85 -17.52 33.54 52.77
CA PHE A 85 -18.43 33.00 53.77
C PHE A 85 -19.76 32.54 53.14
N GLN A 86 -20.29 33.30 52.19
CA GLN A 86 -21.52 32.96 51.46
C GLN A 86 -21.36 31.73 50.54
N VAL A 87 -20.18 31.54 49.94
CA VAL A 87 -19.89 30.42 49.04
C VAL A 87 -19.63 29.12 49.82
N VAL A 88 -19.00 29.20 50.99
CA VAL A 88 -18.67 28.06 51.86
C VAL A 88 -19.86 27.64 52.76
N GLY A 89 -20.98 28.36 52.71
CA GLY A 89 -22.18 28.06 53.50
C GLY A 89 -22.15 28.59 54.94
N GLU A 90 -21.25 29.53 55.24
CA GLU A 90 -21.11 30.20 56.54
C GLU A 90 -21.85 31.55 56.57
N GLU A 91 -23.13 31.55 56.22
CA GLU A 91 -23.91 32.78 56.02
C GLU A 91 -23.99 33.66 57.29
N ASN A 92 -24.02 33.05 58.47
CA ASN A 92 -24.00 33.76 59.75
C ASN A 92 -22.70 34.56 59.95
N ASN A 93 -21.57 34.02 59.50
CA ASN A 93 -20.27 34.69 59.60
C ASN A 93 -20.19 35.88 58.63
N ALA A 94 -20.79 35.75 57.44
CA ALA A 94 -20.93 36.84 56.48
C ALA A 94 -21.74 38.01 57.07
N ASN A 95 -22.90 37.71 57.67
CA ASN A 95 -23.75 38.71 58.30
C ASN A 95 -23.03 39.37 59.48
N GLN A 96 -22.38 38.60 60.34
CA GLN A 96 -21.68 39.12 61.51
C GLN A 96 -20.49 40.00 61.13
N LEU A 97 -19.73 39.64 60.08
CA LEU A 97 -18.65 40.49 59.55
C LEU A 97 -19.20 41.82 59.01
N LEU A 98 -20.32 41.79 58.28
CA LEU A 98 -20.99 43.01 57.80
C LEU A 98 -21.57 43.83 58.95
N ASN A 99 -22.10 43.20 60.00
CA ASN A 99 -22.59 43.94 61.16
C ASN A 99 -21.44 44.66 61.87
N LEU A 100 -20.34 43.97 62.17
CA LEU A 100 -19.17 44.58 62.82
C LEU A 100 -18.52 45.71 62.01
N THR A 101 -18.73 45.73 60.69
CA THR A 101 -18.13 46.72 59.79
C THR A 101 -19.08 47.87 59.43
N LEU A 102 -20.40 47.63 59.39
CA LEU A 102 -21.39 48.59 58.90
C LEU A 102 -22.34 49.14 59.98
N GLU A 103 -22.34 48.57 61.19
CA GLU A 103 -23.18 49.03 62.29
C GLU A 103 -22.83 50.49 62.66
N ASN A 104 -23.85 51.34 62.77
CA ASN A 104 -23.74 52.78 63.07
C ASN A 104 -22.92 53.63 62.07
N VAL A 105 -22.60 53.11 60.88
CA VAL A 105 -21.86 53.86 59.85
C VAL A 105 -22.72 54.97 59.21
N LEU A 106 -24.04 54.76 59.15
CA LEU A 106 -24.99 55.77 58.67
C LEU A 106 -25.81 56.38 59.81
N PRO A 107 -26.25 57.66 59.70
CA PRO A 107 -27.20 58.25 60.64
C PRO A 107 -28.53 57.48 60.72
N GLU A 108 -29.19 57.44 61.89
CA GLU A 108 -30.43 56.68 62.16
C GLU A 108 -31.60 56.92 61.16
N LYS A 109 -31.56 58.02 60.40
CA LYS A 109 -32.54 58.32 59.35
C LYS A 109 -32.35 57.54 58.05
N TYR A 110 -31.29 56.73 57.92
CA TYR A 110 -31.01 55.91 56.75
C TYR A 110 -30.86 54.45 57.15
N ASN A 111 -31.37 53.59 56.28
CA ASN A 111 -31.22 52.15 56.36
C ASN A 111 -30.26 51.66 55.27
N LEU A 112 -29.61 50.53 55.56
CA LEU A 112 -28.58 49.93 54.74
C LEU A 112 -28.81 48.43 54.61
N GLY A 113 -28.49 47.88 53.45
CA GLY A 113 -28.31 46.45 53.31
C GLY A 113 -27.37 46.07 52.16
N VAL A 114 -26.94 44.82 52.19
CA VAL A 114 -26.04 44.21 51.21
C VAL A 114 -26.71 42.97 50.64
N TRP A 115 -26.78 42.89 49.32
CA TRP A 115 -27.32 41.77 48.55
C TRP A 115 -26.28 41.21 47.60
N ILE A 116 -26.43 39.94 47.26
CA ILE A 116 -25.67 39.29 46.19
C ILE A 116 -26.71 38.75 45.21
N GLU A 117 -26.59 39.09 43.93
CA GLU A 117 -27.65 38.86 42.91
C GLU A 117 -28.05 37.39 42.74
N ASN A 118 -27.16 36.44 43.05
CA ASN A 118 -27.43 35.00 43.02
C ASN A 118 -28.11 34.44 44.28
N TYR A 119 -28.39 35.29 45.27
CA TYR A 119 -29.04 34.92 46.53
C TYR A 119 -30.35 35.70 46.70
N ASN A 120 -31.44 35.01 47.05
CA ASN A 120 -32.78 35.60 47.15
C ASN A 120 -33.00 36.42 48.45
N GLU A 121 -32.02 36.44 49.35
CA GLU A 121 -32.09 37.10 50.64
C GLU A 121 -30.95 38.12 50.82
N SER A 122 -31.15 39.12 51.68
CA SER A 122 -30.10 40.07 52.03
C SER A 122 -29.05 39.40 52.91
N VAL A 123 -27.77 39.58 52.59
CA VAL A 123 -26.67 39.13 53.46
C VAL A 123 -26.68 39.91 54.77
N TYR A 124 -26.99 41.21 54.70
CA TYR A 124 -27.11 42.13 55.83
C TYR A 124 -28.19 43.17 55.55
N SER A 125 -28.98 43.55 56.56
CA SER A 125 -29.97 44.62 56.46
C SER A 125 -30.30 45.21 57.84
N THR A 126 -30.47 46.53 57.94
CA THR A 126 -30.78 47.22 59.20
C THR A 126 -32.28 47.25 59.56
N ASN A 127 -33.22 47.03 58.60
CA ASN A 127 -34.67 46.83 58.80
C ASN A 127 -35.41 46.52 57.47
N SER A 128 -36.47 45.72 57.45
CA SER A 128 -37.06 45.15 56.20
C SER A 128 -38.39 45.75 55.70
N ASP A 129 -38.78 46.97 56.09
CA ASP A 129 -40.09 47.51 55.70
C ASP A 129 -40.03 48.52 54.55
N ASN A 130 -40.85 48.25 53.52
CA ASN A 130 -41.07 48.97 52.25
C ASN A 130 -40.39 50.36 52.13
N PRO A 131 -39.23 50.45 51.47
CA PRO A 131 -38.41 51.65 51.45
C PRO A 131 -38.96 52.76 50.54
N ASN A 132 -38.96 54.00 51.03
CA ASN A 132 -39.10 55.19 50.19
C ASN A 132 -37.69 55.62 49.72
N ASN A 133 -37.50 55.87 48.42
CA ASN A 133 -36.21 56.32 47.83
C ASN A 133 -35.02 55.36 48.01
N LEU A 134 -35.17 54.11 47.56
CA LEU A 134 -34.09 53.13 47.48
C LEU A 134 -33.08 53.50 46.38
N ILE A 135 -31.79 53.58 46.75
CA ILE A 135 -30.67 53.66 45.82
C ILE A 135 -29.74 52.49 46.04
N ALA A 136 -29.30 51.89 44.94
CA ALA A 136 -28.43 50.74 44.91
C ALA A 136 -27.16 51.06 44.12
N THR A 137 -26.00 50.77 44.70
CA THR A 137 -24.73 50.70 43.98
C THR A 137 -24.36 49.23 43.81
N LYS A 138 -24.06 48.82 42.57
CA LYS A 138 -23.68 47.45 42.23
C LYS A 138 -22.21 47.40 41.83
N GLN A 139 -21.48 46.39 42.30
CA GLN A 139 -20.13 46.09 41.87
C GLN A 139 -20.04 44.63 41.43
N MET A 140 -19.40 44.43 40.29
CA MET A 140 -19.09 43.11 39.78
C MET A 140 -17.89 42.54 40.51
N VAL A 141 -18.03 41.31 41.01
CA VAL A 141 -16.96 40.58 41.68
C VAL A 141 -16.85 39.18 41.07
N SER A 142 -15.61 38.75 40.83
CA SER A 142 -15.26 37.48 40.18
C SER A 142 -14.05 36.86 40.88
N GLY A 143 -13.96 35.51 40.89
CA GLY A 143 -12.79 34.79 41.40
C GLY A 143 -13.01 33.85 42.59
N ILE A 144 -14.25 33.42 42.88
CA ILE A 144 -14.55 32.57 44.07
C ILE A 144 -15.57 31.46 43.70
N GLU A 145 -15.15 30.20 43.54
CA GLU A 145 -16.04 29.07 43.18
C GLU A 145 -16.56 28.27 44.40
N ARG A 146 -17.78 27.71 44.27
CA ARG A 146 -18.41 26.81 45.25
C ARG A 146 -17.78 25.41 45.20
N ASN A 147 -17.38 24.86 46.35
CA ASN A 147 -16.83 23.50 46.51
C ASN A 147 -15.50 23.18 45.79
N ARG A 148 -14.66 24.16 45.44
CA ARG A 148 -13.28 23.91 44.96
C ARG A 148 -12.23 24.62 45.80
N THR A 149 -11.06 23.99 45.92
CA THR A 149 -9.92 24.50 46.69
C THR A 149 -9.19 25.61 45.93
N ILE A 150 -8.80 26.67 46.65
CA ILE A 150 -8.12 27.88 46.12
C ILE A 150 -6.62 27.62 45.88
N GLU A 151 -6.17 26.44 46.28
CA GLU A 151 -4.84 25.87 46.16
C GLU A 151 -5.05 24.39 45.80
N GLY A 152 -4.23 23.85 44.90
CA GLY A 152 -4.25 22.44 44.57
C GLY A 152 -2.96 22.00 43.92
N ILE A 153 -2.87 20.71 43.64
CA ILE A 153 -1.70 20.08 43.08
C ILE A 153 -2.06 19.64 41.67
N THR A 154 -1.19 19.94 40.72
CA THR A 154 -1.19 19.32 39.39
C THR A 154 0.01 18.39 39.31
N ALA A 155 -0.12 17.31 38.54
CA ALA A 155 0.96 16.39 38.31
C ALA A 155 1.17 16.17 36.82
N ARG A 156 2.40 15.91 36.42
CA ARG A 156 2.72 15.33 35.11
C ARG A 156 3.43 14.00 35.31
N ALA A 157 3.28 13.10 34.36
CA ALA A 157 3.93 11.80 34.36
C ALA A 157 4.70 11.64 33.04
N LEU A 158 5.96 11.23 33.14
CA LEU A 158 6.84 10.96 32.01
C LEU A 158 7.51 9.61 32.23
N LEU A 159 7.51 8.76 31.21
CA LEU A 159 8.35 7.57 31.20
C LEU A 159 9.78 7.98 30.86
N SER A 160 10.65 7.95 31.86
CA SER A 160 12.03 8.45 31.80
C SER A 160 13.05 7.37 31.48
N ASN A 161 12.74 6.13 31.82
CA ASN A 161 13.49 4.91 31.49
C ASN A 161 12.50 3.79 31.18
N ILE A 162 13.01 2.69 30.63
CA ILE A 162 12.26 1.43 30.54
C ILE A 162 13.11 0.31 31.14
N ASN A 163 12.50 -0.49 32.02
CA ASN A 163 13.15 -1.68 32.52
C ASN A 163 13.37 -2.71 31.42
N ARG A 164 12.34 -2.96 30.61
CA ARG A 164 12.34 -3.89 29.47
C ARG A 164 11.20 -3.53 28.54
N ARG A 165 11.43 -3.61 27.24
CA ARG A 165 10.36 -3.52 26.25
C ARG A 165 10.54 -4.61 25.20
N ALA A 166 9.43 -5.22 24.80
CA ALA A 166 9.40 -6.09 23.64
C ALA A 166 9.50 -5.23 22.37
N ASN A 167 10.46 -5.55 21.52
CA ASN A 167 10.61 -4.96 20.20
C ASN A 167 10.89 -6.07 19.18
N SER A 168 10.68 -5.80 17.89
CA SER A 168 10.83 -6.80 16.85
C SER A 168 11.59 -6.27 15.65
N GLU A 169 12.54 -7.05 15.15
CA GLU A 169 13.11 -6.86 13.82
C GLU A 169 12.41 -7.80 12.83
N ILE A 170 12.03 -7.28 11.67
CA ILE A 170 11.38 -8.05 10.60
C ILE A 170 12.21 -7.93 9.31
N VAL A 171 12.61 -9.07 8.76
CA VAL A 171 13.26 -9.15 7.45
C VAL A 171 12.35 -9.85 6.47
N TYR A 172 12.04 -9.17 5.37
CA TYR A 172 11.11 -9.65 4.35
C TYR A 172 11.83 -10.41 3.24
N PHE A 173 11.18 -11.46 2.74
CA PHE A 173 11.48 -12.06 1.45
C PHE A 173 10.83 -11.22 0.33
N GLY A 174 11.39 -11.27 -0.87
CA GLY A 174 10.76 -10.73 -2.08
C GLY A 174 9.52 -11.54 -2.47
N GLY A 175 8.82 -11.09 -3.52
CA GLY A 175 7.68 -11.84 -4.07
C GLY A 175 8.07 -13.24 -4.51
N TYR A 176 9.31 -13.41 -4.99
CA TYR A 176 9.90 -14.70 -5.23
C TYR A 176 11.44 -14.69 -5.16
N GLU A 177 12.01 -15.64 -4.43
CA GLU A 177 13.44 -15.85 -4.24
C GLU A 177 13.75 -17.34 -4.39
N GLY A 178 14.41 -17.74 -5.46
CA GLY A 178 14.69 -19.15 -5.77
C GLY A 178 15.39 -19.26 -7.11
N GLU A 179 15.61 -20.41 -7.73
CA GLU A 179 15.39 -21.78 -7.27
C GLU A 179 16.70 -22.32 -6.65
N GLY A 180 16.84 -22.22 -5.33
CA GLY A 180 18.02 -22.56 -4.56
C GLY A 180 17.83 -22.46 -3.05
N ASN A 181 18.88 -22.75 -2.28
CA ASN A 181 18.88 -22.43 -0.85
C ASN A 181 18.91 -20.91 -0.68
N VAL A 182 18.00 -20.38 0.14
CA VAL A 182 17.82 -18.94 0.32
C VAL A 182 18.47 -18.51 1.63
N THR A 183 19.16 -17.37 1.61
CA THR A 183 19.86 -16.80 2.76
C THR A 183 19.47 -15.34 2.94
N LYS A 184 19.10 -14.97 4.17
CA LYS A 184 18.75 -13.60 4.57
C LYS A 184 19.62 -13.13 5.72
N ILE A 185 19.87 -11.83 5.77
CA ILE A 185 20.60 -11.19 6.86
C ILE A 185 19.61 -10.45 7.77
N VAL A 186 19.57 -10.82 9.04
CA VAL A 186 18.82 -10.14 10.10
C VAL A 186 19.78 -9.32 10.95
N THR A 187 19.66 -7.99 10.90
CA THR A 187 20.49 -7.09 11.71
C THR A 187 19.74 -6.71 12.97
N LEU A 188 20.20 -7.24 14.10
CA LEU A 188 19.67 -6.92 15.42
C LEU A 188 20.41 -5.71 16.02
N PRO A 189 19.73 -4.85 16.80
CA PRO A 189 20.39 -3.77 17.53
C PRO A 189 21.44 -4.31 18.52
N ASN A 190 22.32 -3.41 18.96
CA ASN A 190 23.24 -3.72 20.06
C ASN A 190 22.48 -3.71 21.41
N ASN A 191 23.01 -4.41 22.41
CA ASN A 191 22.49 -4.43 23.78
C ASN A 191 21.12 -5.12 23.93
N ILE A 192 20.85 -6.17 23.17
CA ILE A 192 19.66 -6.99 23.42
C ILE A 192 19.81 -7.74 24.75
N ASN A 193 18.74 -7.72 25.56
CA ASN A 193 18.71 -8.43 26.83
C ASN A 193 18.41 -9.93 26.65
N GLU A 194 17.41 -10.26 25.83
CA GLU A 194 16.93 -11.62 25.59
C GLU A 194 16.12 -11.69 24.29
N ILE A 195 16.32 -12.76 23.50
CA ILE A 195 15.45 -13.09 22.37
C ILE A 195 14.18 -13.79 22.91
N LYS A 196 13.01 -13.22 22.67
CA LYS A 196 11.73 -13.78 23.13
C LYS A 196 11.25 -14.90 22.27
N TYR A 197 11.15 -14.70 20.97
CA TYR A 197 10.80 -15.74 20.02
C TYR A 197 11.16 -15.32 18.60
N VAL A 198 11.22 -16.31 17.71
CA VAL A 198 11.56 -16.14 16.31
C VAL A 198 10.50 -16.83 15.50
N GLU A 199 9.89 -16.09 14.60
CA GLU A 199 8.81 -16.53 13.72
C GLU A 199 9.28 -16.48 12.28
N ILE A 200 8.88 -17.49 11.52
CA ILE A 200 9.04 -17.52 10.07
C ILE A 200 7.63 -17.68 9.51
N GLU A 201 7.21 -16.71 8.71
CA GLU A 201 5.98 -16.78 7.94
C GLU A 201 6.37 -16.68 6.47
N ALA A 202 6.18 -17.74 5.68
CA ALA A 202 6.61 -17.72 4.29
C ALA A 202 5.86 -18.73 3.42
N ASN A 203 5.61 -18.36 2.16
CA ASN A 203 5.24 -19.32 1.12
C ASN A 203 6.52 -19.98 0.62
N VAL A 204 6.73 -21.25 0.93
CA VAL A 204 7.96 -21.97 0.53
C VAL A 204 7.65 -23.05 -0.50
N GLY A 205 8.59 -23.32 -1.40
CA GLY A 205 8.43 -24.36 -2.41
C GLY A 205 8.42 -25.79 -1.85
N GLY A 206 9.04 -26.01 -0.69
CA GLY A 206 9.07 -27.32 -0.03
C GLY A 206 9.85 -27.34 1.27
N ASP A 207 10.01 -28.53 1.83
CA ASP A 207 10.66 -28.73 3.14
C ASP A 207 12.11 -28.24 3.18
N PHE A 208 12.49 -27.64 4.32
CA PHE A 208 13.81 -27.06 4.55
C PHE A 208 14.36 -27.28 5.96
N SER A 209 15.69 -27.25 6.05
CA SER A 209 16.43 -27.15 7.30
C SER A 209 16.82 -25.70 7.56
N LEU A 210 16.52 -25.19 8.74
CA LEU A 210 16.89 -23.83 9.16
C LEU A 210 18.32 -23.83 9.72
N TYR A 211 19.12 -22.85 9.34
CA TYR A 211 20.42 -22.56 9.94
C TYR A 211 20.47 -21.09 10.37
N ILE A 212 21.00 -20.84 11.56
CA ILE A 212 21.22 -19.48 12.10
C ILE A 212 22.70 -19.36 12.42
N ASN A 213 23.40 -18.44 11.75
CA ASN A 213 24.86 -18.26 11.87
C ASN A 213 25.60 -19.60 11.72
N ASP A 214 25.30 -20.35 10.64
CA ASP A 214 25.77 -21.70 10.35
C ASP A 214 25.39 -22.82 11.35
N ASN A 215 24.65 -22.51 12.43
CA ASN A 215 24.19 -23.51 13.39
C ASN A 215 22.82 -24.08 12.98
N PHE A 216 22.70 -25.41 12.93
CA PHE A 216 21.44 -26.08 12.62
C PHE A 216 20.36 -25.77 13.67
N ALA A 217 19.23 -25.24 13.22
CA ALA A 217 18.12 -24.74 14.02
C ALA A 217 16.78 -25.46 13.74
N GLY A 218 16.84 -26.70 13.22
CA GLY A 218 15.67 -27.56 13.05
C GLY A 218 15.28 -27.82 11.59
N ASN A 219 14.30 -28.71 11.43
CA ASN A 219 13.69 -29.04 10.14
C ASN A 219 12.22 -28.63 10.17
N TYR A 220 11.77 -28.03 9.07
CA TYR A 220 10.44 -27.48 8.90
C TYR A 220 9.86 -28.05 7.61
N SER A 221 8.61 -28.48 7.69
CA SER A 221 7.88 -29.03 6.55
C SER A 221 6.82 -28.05 6.10
N GLN A 222 6.65 -27.97 4.78
CA GLN A 222 5.58 -27.21 4.16
C GLN A 222 4.23 -27.85 4.50
N THR A 223 3.23 -27.02 4.84
CA THR A 223 1.87 -27.46 5.10
C THR A 223 0.88 -27.02 4.02
N GLU A 224 1.10 -25.88 3.38
CA GLU A 224 0.22 -25.32 2.34
C GLU A 224 0.99 -24.96 1.06
N THR A 225 0.35 -25.07 -0.11
CA THR A 225 1.04 -24.97 -1.42
C THR A 225 0.85 -23.64 -2.15
N GLN A 226 -0.10 -22.79 -1.70
CA GLN A 226 -0.38 -21.49 -2.31
C GLN A 226 -0.45 -20.34 -1.29
N ASP A 227 -0.53 -20.66 -0.01
CA ASP A 227 -0.68 -19.74 1.12
C ASP A 227 0.59 -19.78 1.99
N ALA A 228 0.73 -18.79 2.89
CA ALA A 228 1.89 -18.67 3.74
C ALA A 228 1.83 -19.67 4.90
N ASP A 229 2.88 -20.45 5.08
CA ASP A 229 3.02 -21.29 6.26
C ASP A 229 3.64 -20.48 7.42
N TYR A 230 3.26 -20.81 8.65
CA TYR A 230 3.79 -20.20 9.87
C TYR A 230 4.56 -21.23 10.71
N TRP A 231 5.78 -20.87 11.10
CA TRP A 231 6.62 -21.67 11.98
C TRP A 231 7.21 -20.85 13.12
N LEU A 232 7.06 -21.37 14.34
CA LEU A 232 7.73 -20.86 15.52
C LEU A 232 9.05 -21.62 15.73
N VAL A 233 10.18 -20.91 15.77
CA VAL A 233 11.48 -21.52 16.02
C VAL A 233 11.58 -22.04 17.45
N ASN A 234 12.11 -23.25 17.62
CA ASN A 234 12.22 -23.87 18.94
C ASN A 234 13.08 -23.00 19.86
N SER A 235 12.64 -22.85 21.12
CA SER A 235 13.33 -22.01 22.10
C SER A 235 14.77 -22.42 22.39
N SER A 236 15.15 -23.67 22.13
CA SER A 236 16.54 -24.13 22.26
C SER A 236 17.52 -23.49 21.27
N TYR A 237 17.04 -22.83 20.21
CA TYR A 237 17.87 -22.24 19.16
C TYR A 237 17.93 -20.71 19.20
N LYS A 238 17.21 -20.07 20.13
CA LYS A 238 17.15 -18.59 20.25
C LYS A 238 18.53 -17.97 20.50
N ASP A 239 19.37 -18.66 21.27
CA ASP A 239 20.73 -18.22 21.62
C ASP A 239 21.71 -18.26 20.43
N TYR A 240 21.29 -18.71 19.24
CA TYR A 240 22.09 -18.61 18.03
C TYR A 240 22.06 -17.21 17.41
N PHE A 241 21.06 -16.39 17.76
CA PHE A 241 21.03 -14.97 17.42
C PHE A 241 21.94 -14.17 18.35
N GLN A 242 22.61 -13.17 17.79
CA GLN A 242 23.54 -12.27 18.48
C GLN A 242 23.28 -10.83 18.06
N ASP A 243 23.79 -9.87 18.84
CA ASP A 243 23.78 -8.45 18.45
C ASP A 243 24.43 -8.25 17.06
N GLY A 244 23.87 -7.36 16.25
CA GLY A 244 24.34 -7.09 14.89
C GLY A 244 23.83 -8.08 13.85
N SER A 245 24.65 -8.36 12.84
CA SER A 245 24.26 -9.16 11.66
C SER A 245 24.18 -10.65 11.98
N ASN A 246 23.04 -11.26 11.66
CA ASN A 246 22.77 -12.69 11.78
C ASN A 246 22.38 -13.27 10.44
N GLU A 247 23.01 -14.37 10.03
CA GLU A 247 22.66 -15.08 8.81
C GLU A 247 21.57 -16.12 9.09
N VAL A 248 20.46 -16.04 8.38
CA VAL A 248 19.35 -17.00 8.42
C VAL A 248 19.26 -17.71 7.08
N LYS A 249 19.55 -19.01 7.06
CA LYS A 249 19.62 -19.83 5.85
C LYS A 249 18.57 -20.93 5.84
N LEU A 250 17.78 -20.96 4.76
CA LEU A 250 16.78 -21.98 4.47
C LEU A 250 17.38 -22.97 3.47
N ASN A 251 17.78 -24.14 3.97
CA ASN A 251 18.38 -25.21 3.16
C ASN A 251 17.31 -26.21 2.73
N PHE A 252 16.86 -26.12 1.48
CA PHE A 252 15.84 -26.99 0.92
C PHE A 252 16.39 -28.37 0.56
N TYR A 253 15.74 -29.41 1.06
CA TYR A 253 16.05 -30.81 0.74
C TYR A 253 14.93 -31.51 -0.04
N SER A 254 13.89 -30.76 -0.41
CA SER A 254 12.84 -31.15 -1.34
C SER A 254 13.18 -30.74 -2.78
N SER A 255 12.33 -31.09 -3.75
CA SER A 255 12.56 -30.81 -5.16
C SER A 255 12.36 -29.35 -5.55
N ARG A 256 11.54 -28.59 -4.82
CA ARG A 256 11.23 -27.18 -5.08
C ARG A 256 11.94 -26.30 -4.05
N LYS A 257 12.70 -25.31 -4.50
CA LYS A 257 13.65 -24.61 -3.63
C LYS A 257 13.48 -23.11 -3.79
N TYR A 258 12.36 -22.58 -3.34
CA TYR A 258 12.10 -21.15 -3.43
C TYR A 258 11.32 -20.65 -2.22
N VAL A 259 11.32 -19.33 -2.05
CA VAL A 259 10.46 -18.59 -1.13
C VAL A 259 9.66 -17.58 -1.94
N GLY A 260 8.33 -17.74 -2.00
CA GLY A 260 7.37 -16.91 -2.75
C GLY A 260 6.71 -15.84 -1.89
N GLY A 261 7.51 -15.08 -1.14
CA GLY A 261 7.02 -14.11 -0.15
C GLY A 261 7.04 -14.62 1.28
N GLY A 262 7.20 -13.69 2.23
CA GLY A 262 7.24 -13.99 3.66
C GLY A 262 8.10 -13.02 4.46
N PHE A 263 8.33 -13.34 5.73
CA PHE A 263 9.32 -12.70 6.57
C PHE A 263 9.88 -13.62 7.66
N VAL A 264 11.03 -13.23 8.20
CA VAL A 264 11.56 -13.70 9.47
C VAL A 264 11.42 -12.56 10.48
N LYS A 265 10.71 -12.82 11.58
CA LYS A 265 10.51 -11.87 12.68
C LYS A 265 11.25 -12.36 13.92
N VAL A 266 12.10 -11.51 14.47
CA VAL A 266 12.83 -11.76 15.71
C VAL A 266 12.33 -10.79 16.76
N GLU A 267 11.60 -11.29 17.75
CA GLU A 267 11.17 -10.49 18.90
C GLU A 267 12.20 -10.61 20.03
N TYR A 268 12.55 -9.48 20.63
CA TYR A 268 13.56 -9.36 21.66
C TYR A 268 13.20 -8.32 22.73
N GLU A 269 13.82 -8.44 23.89
CA GLU A 269 13.75 -7.43 24.96
C GLU A 269 14.95 -6.48 24.89
N THR A 270 14.67 -5.18 25.01
CA THR A 270 15.69 -4.14 25.14
C THR A 270 15.31 -3.13 26.23
N ASN A 271 16.32 -2.43 26.74
CA ASN A 271 16.19 -1.33 27.70
C ASN A 271 16.35 0.05 27.03
N GLU A 272 16.52 0.11 25.70
CA GLU A 272 16.70 1.34 24.95
C GLU A 272 15.35 1.97 24.56
N LEU A 273 15.14 3.22 24.97
CA LEU A 273 13.90 3.99 24.69
C LEU A 273 13.72 4.32 23.21
N SER A 274 14.81 4.55 22.49
CA SER A 274 14.81 4.87 21.06
C SER A 274 15.95 4.14 20.36
N GLN A 275 15.64 3.47 19.26
CA GLN A 275 16.67 2.97 18.37
C GLN A 275 16.99 4.06 17.35
N TYR A 276 18.28 4.35 17.21
CA TYR A 276 18.78 5.31 16.24
C TYR A 276 18.61 4.71 14.84
N THR A 277 17.72 5.28 14.02
CA THR A 277 17.72 5.04 12.57
C THR A 277 18.41 6.23 11.93
N ASP A 278 19.48 6.00 11.15
CA ASP A 278 20.18 7.06 10.44
C ASP A 278 19.21 7.73 9.44
N GLU A 279 18.72 8.93 9.78
CA GLU A 279 17.75 9.64 8.95
C GLU A 279 18.36 9.95 7.58
N GLY A 280 17.65 9.56 6.52
CA GLY A 280 18.03 9.86 5.14
C GLY A 280 19.06 8.91 4.53
N GLU A 281 19.42 7.82 5.20
CA GLU A 281 20.14 6.69 4.61
C GLU A 281 19.28 5.42 4.64
N GLY A 282 19.41 4.58 3.61
CA GLY A 282 18.68 3.33 3.50
C GLY A 282 19.51 2.27 2.79
N GLN A 283 19.32 1.02 3.20
CA GLN A 283 19.99 -0.13 2.63
C GLN A 283 18.98 -1.26 2.42
N TYR A 284 18.92 -1.78 1.19
CA TYR A 284 18.18 -2.99 0.86
C TYR A 284 19.19 -4.14 0.70
N GLN A 285 19.04 -5.17 1.54
CA GLN A 285 19.87 -6.37 1.50
C GLN A 285 19.32 -7.36 0.46
N ILE A 286 20.16 -7.72 -0.52
CA ILE A 286 19.79 -8.67 -1.57
C ILE A 286 19.92 -10.09 -0.98
N PRO A 287 18.92 -10.98 -1.18
CA PRO A 287 19.01 -12.35 -0.68
C PRO A 287 20.18 -13.11 -1.29
N GLY A 288 20.79 -13.98 -0.49
CA GLY A 288 21.72 -14.99 -1.01
C GLY A 288 20.95 -16.17 -1.61
N ILE A 289 21.32 -16.59 -2.82
CA ILE A 289 20.72 -17.72 -3.53
C ILE A 289 21.83 -18.71 -3.90
N ASP A 290 21.77 -19.92 -3.37
CA ASP A 290 22.65 -21.03 -3.77
C ASP A 290 21.86 -22.03 -4.61
N GLY A 291 21.94 -21.87 -5.93
CA GLY A 291 21.06 -22.47 -6.94
C GLY A 291 20.86 -21.53 -8.13
N ILE A 292 19.78 -21.70 -8.87
CA ILE A 292 19.47 -20.83 -10.01
C ILE A 292 19.13 -19.44 -9.47
N ILE A 293 19.86 -18.40 -9.89
CA ILE A 293 19.59 -17.03 -9.46
C ILE A 293 18.30 -16.54 -10.13
N ASN A 294 17.21 -16.46 -9.36
CA ASN A 294 15.93 -15.93 -9.79
C ASN A 294 15.25 -15.15 -8.65
N VAL A 295 15.55 -13.85 -8.58
CA VAL A 295 15.01 -12.93 -7.57
C VAL A 295 14.02 -11.96 -8.21
N TYR A 296 12.81 -11.96 -7.67
CA TYR A 296 11.74 -10.99 -7.89
C TYR A 296 11.44 -10.32 -6.56
N SER A 297 11.83 -9.06 -6.41
CA SER A 297 11.67 -8.32 -5.15
C SER A 297 11.39 -6.84 -5.38
N SER A 298 11.44 -6.04 -4.32
CA SER A 298 11.33 -4.59 -4.38
C SER A 298 12.04 -3.93 -3.19
N PHE A 299 12.27 -2.62 -3.33
CA PHE A 299 12.69 -1.77 -2.23
C PHE A 299 11.89 -0.47 -2.25
N PHE A 300 11.81 0.21 -1.11
CA PHE A 300 11.09 1.47 -0.97
C PHE A 300 12.05 2.62 -0.74
N VAL A 301 11.80 3.76 -1.39
CA VAL A 301 12.55 5.00 -1.18
C VAL A 301 11.71 5.98 -0.35
N PRO A 302 12.03 6.24 0.93
CA PRO A 302 11.17 7.02 1.86
C PRO A 302 11.28 8.55 1.72
N GLY A 303 11.36 9.05 0.48
CA GLY A 303 11.47 10.48 0.22
C GLY A 303 12.11 10.78 -1.13
N THR A 304 12.77 11.94 -1.21
CA THR A 304 13.46 12.36 -2.45
C THR A 304 14.82 11.69 -2.54
N LEU A 305 15.01 10.81 -3.52
CA LEU A 305 16.26 10.08 -3.74
C LEU A 305 17.39 11.03 -4.14
N ASN A 306 18.48 11.03 -3.37
CA ASN A 306 19.67 11.85 -3.62
C ASN A 306 20.82 11.04 -4.22
N ASN A 307 20.96 9.78 -3.80
CA ASN A 307 22.08 8.91 -4.14
C ASN A 307 21.61 7.45 -4.15
N LEU A 308 22.10 6.64 -5.08
CA LEU A 308 21.85 5.20 -5.17
C LEU A 308 23.13 4.49 -5.62
N SER A 309 23.49 3.38 -4.99
CA SER A 309 24.61 2.53 -5.38
C SER A 309 24.28 1.08 -5.08
N MET A 310 24.88 0.16 -5.84
CA MET A 310 24.66 -1.27 -5.69
C MET A 310 25.99 -1.99 -5.57
N PHE A 311 26.07 -2.95 -4.65
CA PHE A 311 27.13 -3.94 -4.57
C PHE A 311 26.52 -5.32 -4.86
N LEU A 312 27.12 -6.03 -5.81
CA LEU A 312 26.67 -7.35 -6.24
C LEU A 312 27.85 -8.32 -6.18
N HIS A 313 27.68 -9.39 -5.42
CA HIS A 313 28.64 -10.47 -5.30
C HIS A 313 27.97 -11.77 -5.75
N TYR A 314 28.49 -12.38 -6.83
CA TYR A 314 27.88 -13.56 -7.43
C TYR A 314 28.92 -14.47 -8.10
N GLN A 315 28.56 -15.73 -8.29
CA GLN A 315 29.28 -16.70 -9.09
C GLN A 315 28.33 -17.27 -10.16
N SER A 316 28.70 -17.15 -11.43
CA SER A 316 27.93 -17.69 -12.56
C SER A 316 28.82 -17.98 -13.76
N GLU A 317 28.37 -18.89 -14.63
CA GLU A 317 28.92 -19.09 -15.99
C GLU A 317 27.96 -18.55 -17.08
N ASN A 318 26.74 -18.16 -16.68
CA ASN A 318 25.73 -17.53 -17.51
C ASN A 318 25.69 -16.01 -17.25
N GLU A 319 25.12 -15.27 -18.19
CA GLU A 319 24.95 -13.82 -18.06
C GLU A 319 23.98 -13.52 -16.92
N ILE A 320 24.44 -12.79 -15.91
CA ILE A 320 23.54 -12.24 -14.89
C ILE A 320 23.03 -10.89 -15.37
N PHE A 321 21.77 -10.59 -15.09
CA PHE A 321 21.20 -9.27 -15.32
C PHE A 321 20.51 -8.76 -14.05
N VAL A 322 20.48 -7.44 -13.91
CA VAL A 322 19.76 -6.73 -12.85
C VAL A 322 18.90 -5.64 -13.48
N ASN A 323 17.61 -5.66 -13.20
CA ASN A 323 16.70 -4.57 -13.51
C ASN A 323 16.26 -3.86 -12.22
N ILE A 324 16.20 -2.53 -12.28
CA ILE A 324 15.57 -1.68 -11.27
C ILE A 324 14.47 -0.90 -12.00
N GLY A 325 13.21 -1.10 -11.60
CA GLY A 325 12.08 -0.61 -12.39
C GLY A 325 12.05 -1.28 -13.77
N ASP A 326 11.91 -0.47 -14.82
CA ASP A 326 11.87 -0.85 -16.23
C ASP A 326 13.24 -0.77 -16.94
N ARG A 327 14.32 -0.66 -16.17
CA ARG A 327 15.68 -0.45 -16.70
C ARG A 327 16.64 -1.54 -16.24
N THR A 328 17.30 -2.17 -17.20
CA THR A 328 18.49 -2.99 -16.93
C THR A 328 19.65 -2.09 -16.54
N VAL A 329 20.12 -2.21 -15.30
CA VAL A 329 21.25 -1.44 -14.76
C VAL A 329 22.57 -2.21 -14.81
N TYR A 330 22.50 -3.53 -14.97
CA TYR A 330 23.66 -4.39 -15.11
C TYR A 330 23.31 -5.62 -15.96
N SER A 331 24.19 -6.01 -16.87
CA SER A 331 24.08 -7.24 -17.67
C SER A 331 25.47 -7.62 -18.16
N GLN A 332 26.08 -8.66 -17.59
CA GLN A 332 27.39 -9.13 -18.02
C GLN A 332 27.57 -10.64 -17.82
N ASN A 333 28.36 -11.23 -18.72
CA ASN A 333 28.94 -12.56 -18.54
C ASN A 333 30.22 -12.42 -17.72
N SER A 334 30.23 -13.00 -16.52
CA SER A 334 31.45 -13.28 -15.77
C SER A 334 31.67 -14.78 -15.78
N SER A 335 32.93 -15.24 -15.88
CA SER A 335 33.28 -16.64 -15.67
C SER A 335 33.83 -16.77 -14.25
N GLY A 336 33.07 -17.38 -13.34
CA GLY A 336 33.44 -17.55 -11.93
C GLY A 336 32.86 -16.48 -10.99
N GLU A 337 33.45 -16.37 -9.80
CA GLU A 337 33.07 -15.41 -8.76
C GLU A 337 33.45 -13.97 -9.15
N ALA A 338 32.53 -13.05 -8.94
CA ALA A 338 32.66 -11.64 -9.28
C ALA A 338 32.06 -10.74 -8.20
N GLU A 339 32.79 -9.68 -7.86
CA GLU A 339 32.35 -8.59 -7.00
C GLU A 339 32.26 -7.31 -7.83
N ILE A 340 31.07 -6.74 -7.92
CA ILE A 340 30.78 -5.58 -8.76
C ILE A 340 30.17 -4.47 -7.90
N THR A 341 30.68 -3.26 -8.07
CA THR A 341 30.06 -2.05 -7.49
C THR A 341 29.59 -1.15 -8.61
N ILE A 342 28.29 -0.86 -8.63
CA ILE A 342 27.68 0.09 -9.56
C ILE A 342 27.46 1.42 -8.81
N PRO A 343 28.28 2.44 -9.08
CA PRO A 343 28.20 3.70 -8.36
C PRO A 343 27.03 4.57 -8.84
N ASN A 344 26.65 5.53 -8.01
CA ASN A 344 25.62 6.52 -8.31
C ASN A 344 25.84 7.30 -9.61
N SER A 345 27.10 7.56 -9.97
CA SER A 345 27.42 8.26 -11.21
C SER A 345 26.94 7.51 -12.45
N GLU A 346 26.79 6.18 -12.37
CA GLU A 346 26.29 5.32 -13.43
C GLU A 346 24.77 5.12 -13.30
N LEU A 347 24.28 4.76 -12.12
CA LEU A 347 22.84 4.55 -11.89
C LEU A 347 22.00 5.81 -12.18
N ASN A 348 22.48 7.00 -11.81
CA ASN A 348 21.78 8.27 -12.08
C ASN A 348 21.76 8.65 -13.58
N GLN A 349 22.53 7.97 -14.45
CA GLN A 349 22.42 8.14 -15.90
C GLN A 349 21.40 7.20 -16.52
N LEU A 350 21.14 6.05 -15.88
CA LEU A 350 20.24 5.01 -16.36
C LEU A 350 18.82 5.15 -15.79
N LEU A 351 18.70 5.66 -14.57
CA LEU A 351 17.46 5.73 -13.80
C LEU A 351 16.98 7.17 -13.59
N ASN A 352 15.67 7.39 -13.58
CA ASN A 352 15.08 8.66 -13.21
C ASN A 352 14.72 8.67 -11.71
N TYR A 353 15.53 9.34 -10.90
CA TYR A 353 15.34 9.34 -9.44
C TYR A 353 14.01 9.97 -8.98
N ASN A 354 13.42 10.85 -9.77
CA ASN A 354 12.09 11.40 -9.47
C ASN A 354 10.99 10.34 -9.60
N GLU A 355 11.16 9.36 -10.49
CA GLU A 355 10.19 8.27 -10.67
C GLU A 355 10.34 7.19 -9.59
N LEU A 356 11.51 7.10 -8.94
CA LEU A 356 11.79 6.17 -7.85
C LEU A 356 11.45 6.73 -6.46
N SER A 357 11.47 8.07 -6.33
CA SER A 357 11.26 8.77 -5.05
C SER A 357 9.84 8.55 -4.51
N ASN A 358 9.74 8.23 -3.21
CA ASN A 358 8.47 7.98 -2.50
C ASN A 358 7.62 6.88 -3.14
N LYS A 359 8.26 5.89 -3.79
CA LYS A 359 7.62 4.74 -4.42
C LYS A 359 8.29 3.43 -4.00
N THR A 360 7.51 2.36 -4.07
CA THR A 360 8.01 0.98 -4.10
C THR A 360 8.54 0.69 -5.49
N VAL A 361 9.81 0.31 -5.58
CA VAL A 361 10.53 0.10 -6.83
C VAL A 361 10.82 -1.39 -7.01
N PRO A 362 10.33 -2.03 -8.07
CA PRO A 362 10.58 -3.46 -8.31
C PRO A 362 12.04 -3.70 -8.71
N ILE A 363 12.61 -4.81 -8.24
CA ILE A 363 13.96 -5.29 -8.56
C ILE A 363 13.87 -6.71 -9.11
N ARG A 364 14.53 -6.93 -10.25
CA ARG A 364 14.67 -8.25 -10.87
C ARG A 364 16.13 -8.62 -10.99
N ILE A 365 16.54 -9.77 -10.46
CA ILE A 365 17.89 -10.33 -10.66
C ILE A 365 17.77 -11.74 -11.20
N GLY A 366 18.28 -12.00 -12.40
CA GLY A 366 18.15 -13.29 -13.05
C GLY A 366 19.30 -13.62 -13.98
N LEU A 367 19.19 -14.76 -14.65
CA LEU A 367 20.14 -15.22 -15.67
C LEU A 367 19.54 -15.09 -17.08
N ARG A 368 20.35 -14.72 -18.08
CA ARG A 368 19.96 -14.79 -19.51
C ARG A 368 20.43 -16.12 -20.12
N ASN A 369 19.74 -16.56 -21.18
CA ASN A 369 20.05 -17.76 -21.95
C ASN A 369 20.01 -19.09 -21.16
N VAL A 370 19.26 -19.12 -20.06
CA VAL A 370 18.91 -20.36 -19.35
C VAL A 370 17.51 -20.77 -19.78
N SER A 371 17.32 -22.02 -20.21
CA SER A 371 16.00 -22.55 -20.52
C SER A 371 15.22 -22.77 -19.23
N TYR A 372 14.22 -21.94 -18.98
CA TYR A 372 13.31 -22.01 -17.85
C TYR A 372 12.08 -22.84 -18.23
N SER A 373 11.70 -23.90 -17.49
CA SER A 373 10.39 -24.57 -17.65
C SER A 373 9.52 -24.27 -16.43
N PHE A 374 8.41 -23.55 -16.55
CA PHE A 374 7.67 -23.04 -15.38
C PHE A 374 6.66 -24.06 -14.82
N TYR A 375 6.54 -24.18 -13.48
CA TYR A 375 5.58 -25.09 -12.82
C TYR A 375 4.31 -24.34 -12.38
N GLY A 376 3.13 -24.93 -12.62
CA GLY A 376 1.92 -24.62 -11.83
C GLY A 376 0.80 -23.87 -12.55
N PHE A 377 1.10 -23.11 -13.60
CA PHE A 377 0.09 -22.66 -14.55
C PHE A 377 0.30 -23.36 -15.87
N GLY A 378 -0.75 -24.03 -16.35
CA GLY A 378 -0.73 -24.50 -17.71
C GLY A 378 -0.57 -23.32 -18.67
N GLY A 379 0.17 -23.52 -19.76
CA GLY A 379 0.34 -22.51 -20.78
C GLY A 379 -1.01 -21.92 -21.20
N THR A 380 -1.01 -20.62 -21.41
CA THR A 380 -2.22 -19.88 -21.76
C THR A 380 -2.41 -19.73 -23.27
N ALA A 381 -1.62 -20.42 -24.09
CA ALA A 381 -1.72 -20.31 -25.54
C ALA A 381 -2.90 -21.11 -26.08
N ASP A 382 -3.73 -20.42 -26.83
CA ASP A 382 -4.68 -21.01 -27.77
C ASP A 382 -4.21 -20.67 -29.18
N SER A 383 -3.82 -21.71 -29.91
CA SER A 383 -3.23 -21.56 -31.25
C SER A 383 -4.07 -22.30 -32.29
N VAL A 384 -4.16 -21.76 -33.50
CA VAL A 384 -4.82 -22.46 -34.62
C VAL A 384 -3.85 -22.61 -35.78
N LEU A 385 -3.64 -23.85 -36.25
CA LEU A 385 -2.96 -24.10 -37.52
C LEU A 385 -3.95 -23.87 -38.67
N VAL A 386 -3.54 -23.06 -39.65
CA VAL A 386 -4.31 -22.72 -40.84
C VAL A 386 -3.55 -23.23 -42.07
N THR A 387 -3.88 -24.46 -42.47
CA THR A 387 -3.10 -25.23 -43.44
C THR A 387 -3.73 -25.22 -44.82
N ASP A 388 -2.98 -24.77 -45.82
CA ASP A 388 -3.34 -24.90 -47.22
C ASP A 388 -3.39 -26.37 -47.65
N ILE A 389 -4.53 -26.77 -48.22
CA ILE A 389 -4.74 -28.09 -48.82
C ILE A 389 -5.15 -27.98 -50.29
N SER A 390 -4.77 -26.89 -50.95
CA SER A 390 -5.09 -26.64 -52.35
C SER A 390 -4.45 -27.65 -53.30
N GLY A 391 -4.89 -27.67 -54.56
CA GLY A 391 -4.40 -28.63 -55.55
C GLY A 391 -2.88 -28.60 -55.80
N SER A 392 -2.22 -27.45 -55.57
CA SER A 392 -0.75 -27.32 -55.68
C SER A 392 0.00 -28.14 -54.63
N MET A 393 -0.65 -28.48 -53.51
CA MET A 393 -0.05 -29.29 -52.45
C MET A 393 0.13 -30.77 -52.82
N ASP A 394 -0.49 -31.26 -53.90
CA ASP A 394 -0.25 -32.61 -54.46
C ASP A 394 1.08 -32.71 -55.23
N GLU A 395 1.75 -31.57 -55.46
CA GLU A 395 3.03 -31.57 -56.15
C GLU A 395 4.10 -32.31 -55.35
N CYS A 396 4.96 -33.01 -56.09
CA CYS A 396 6.01 -33.81 -55.49
C CYS A 396 7.14 -32.93 -54.97
N ALA A 397 7.46 -33.07 -53.69
CA ALA A 397 8.53 -32.33 -53.02
C ALA A 397 9.83 -33.14 -52.93
N GLU A 398 9.72 -34.46 -52.74
CA GLU A 398 10.85 -35.38 -52.70
C GLU A 398 10.68 -36.54 -53.67
N TYR A 399 11.75 -36.86 -54.41
CA TYR A 399 11.77 -37.92 -55.40
C TYR A 399 12.63 -39.10 -54.94
N SER A 400 12.15 -40.32 -55.15
CA SER A 400 12.96 -41.52 -54.95
C SER A 400 14.00 -41.68 -56.08
N SER A 401 15.26 -41.97 -55.70
CA SER A 401 16.37 -42.18 -56.66
C SER A 401 16.41 -43.64 -57.14
N PRO A 402 16.71 -43.90 -58.44
CA PRO A 402 17.18 -42.94 -59.46
C PRO A 402 16.08 -42.35 -60.36
N LEU A 403 16.07 -41.02 -60.53
CA LEU A 403 15.24 -40.31 -61.51
C LEU A 403 15.73 -40.57 -62.94
N ILE A 404 14.84 -41.01 -63.84
CA ILE A 404 15.20 -41.38 -65.23
C ILE A 404 14.50 -40.47 -66.24
N CYS A 405 15.28 -39.79 -67.09
CA CYS A 405 14.77 -39.12 -68.29
C CYS A 405 14.83 -40.06 -69.50
N ASN A 406 13.74 -40.14 -70.27
CA ASN A 406 13.70 -40.93 -71.50
C ASN A 406 13.68 -40.05 -72.76
N TYR A 407 14.55 -40.36 -73.73
CA TYR A 407 14.73 -39.62 -74.97
C TYR A 407 14.62 -40.49 -76.21
N TYR A 408 14.04 -39.93 -77.28
CA TYR A 408 14.19 -40.47 -78.63
C TYR A 408 15.45 -39.92 -79.30
N CYS A 409 16.27 -40.83 -79.81
CA CYS A 409 17.51 -40.51 -80.52
C CYS A 409 17.41 -40.88 -82.01
N PHE A 410 17.99 -40.02 -82.86
CA PHE A 410 17.92 -40.13 -84.33
C PHE A 410 18.63 -41.39 -84.87
N TRP A 411 19.63 -41.88 -84.14
CA TRP A 411 20.34 -43.13 -84.40
C TRP A 411 20.50 -43.91 -83.10
N GLY A 412 20.01 -45.15 -83.04
CA GLY A 412 20.27 -46.09 -81.92
C GLY A 412 19.11 -46.39 -80.95
N GLY A 413 17.89 -45.91 -81.19
CA GLY A 413 16.72 -46.21 -80.34
C GLY A 413 16.60 -45.28 -79.11
N ALA A 414 15.63 -45.57 -78.23
CA ALA A 414 15.39 -44.77 -77.03
C ALA A 414 16.57 -44.86 -76.04
N LYS A 415 16.92 -43.74 -75.40
CA LYS A 415 17.93 -43.66 -74.33
C LYS A 415 17.29 -43.24 -73.02
N SER A 416 17.76 -43.82 -71.93
CA SER A 416 17.36 -43.50 -70.56
C SER A 416 18.58 -43.03 -69.78
N CYS A 417 18.50 -41.89 -69.13
CA CYS A 417 19.62 -41.29 -68.40
C CYS A 417 19.19 -40.84 -67.02
N GLN A 418 20.04 -41.10 -66.04
CA GLN A 418 19.80 -40.70 -64.68
C GLN A 418 20.10 -39.21 -64.52
N VAL A 419 19.20 -38.48 -63.88
CA VAL A 419 19.37 -37.07 -63.51
C VAL A 419 19.18 -36.88 -62.03
N ALA A 420 19.65 -35.74 -61.51
CA ALA A 420 19.51 -35.39 -60.10
C ALA A 420 18.16 -34.72 -59.77
N SER A 421 17.47 -34.14 -60.76
CA SER A 421 16.14 -33.53 -60.61
C SER A 421 15.36 -33.58 -61.92
N PRO A 422 14.01 -33.52 -61.90
CA PRO A 422 13.18 -33.55 -63.11
C PRO A 422 13.48 -32.40 -64.10
N ASP A 423 13.81 -31.20 -63.63
CA ASP A 423 14.09 -30.02 -64.48
C ASP A 423 15.32 -30.21 -65.36
N LEU A 424 16.24 -31.07 -64.93
CA LEU A 424 17.42 -31.45 -65.71
C LEU A 424 17.08 -32.36 -66.89
N CYS A 425 15.85 -32.85 -67.00
CA CYS A 425 15.36 -33.52 -68.21
C CYS A 425 14.99 -32.53 -69.33
N SER A 426 15.38 -31.27 -69.22
CA SER A 426 15.36 -30.30 -70.31
C SER A 426 16.68 -30.37 -71.12
N GLY A 427 16.60 -30.33 -72.46
CA GLY A 427 17.79 -30.38 -73.33
C GLY A 427 18.30 -31.78 -73.67
N ASN A 428 19.61 -31.94 -73.90
CA ASN A 428 20.25 -33.19 -74.36
C ASN A 428 21.13 -33.83 -73.27
N VAL A 429 20.57 -34.06 -72.08
CA VAL A 429 21.28 -34.68 -70.93
C VAL A 429 21.79 -36.10 -71.21
N CYS A 430 21.17 -36.81 -72.15
CA CYS A 430 21.61 -38.15 -72.56
C CYS A 430 22.80 -38.19 -73.54
N GLY A 431 23.20 -37.04 -74.08
CA GLY A 431 24.24 -36.90 -75.11
C GLY A 431 23.93 -37.60 -76.45
N GLY A 432 24.53 -37.10 -77.53
CA GLY A 432 24.33 -37.63 -78.90
C GLY A 432 23.21 -36.91 -79.66
N SER A 433 22.73 -37.47 -80.78
CA SER A 433 21.66 -36.86 -81.60
C SER A 433 20.26 -37.19 -81.07
N CYS A 434 19.96 -36.79 -79.83
CA CYS A 434 18.66 -36.98 -79.19
C CYS A 434 17.92 -35.64 -79.11
N PHE A 435 16.65 -35.60 -79.52
CA PHE A 435 15.94 -34.35 -79.81
C PHE A 435 14.63 -34.16 -79.04
N PHE A 436 13.97 -35.26 -78.62
CA PHE A 436 12.67 -35.18 -77.95
C PHE A 436 12.66 -36.07 -76.71
N ALA A 437 12.47 -35.47 -75.53
CA ALA A 437 12.09 -36.19 -74.32
C ALA A 437 10.64 -36.67 -74.49
N TYR A 438 10.33 -37.91 -74.10
CA TYR A 438 8.97 -38.45 -74.20
C TYR A 438 8.40 -38.99 -72.89
N GLY A 439 9.09 -38.77 -71.78
CA GLY A 439 8.59 -39.09 -70.46
C GLY A 439 9.67 -39.17 -69.40
N HIS A 440 9.25 -38.95 -68.16
CA HIS A 440 10.06 -39.14 -66.96
C HIS A 440 9.50 -40.36 -66.23
N ASN A 441 10.39 -41.18 -65.66
CA ASN A 441 10.00 -42.15 -64.64
C ASN A 441 10.60 -41.66 -63.33
N TYR A 442 9.75 -41.10 -62.47
CA TYR A 442 10.06 -40.81 -61.07
C TYR A 442 8.91 -41.30 -60.21
N GLU A 443 9.24 -41.82 -59.04
CA GLU A 443 8.29 -42.19 -58.00
C GLU A 443 8.42 -41.14 -56.90
N CYS A 444 7.30 -40.46 -56.60
CA CYS A 444 7.27 -39.44 -55.58
C CYS A 444 7.39 -40.10 -54.21
N SER A 445 8.40 -39.71 -53.42
CA SER A 445 8.55 -40.22 -52.06
C SER A 445 7.74 -39.41 -51.05
N LYS A 446 7.63 -38.09 -51.24
CA LYS A 446 6.78 -37.19 -50.45
C LYS A 446 6.24 -36.04 -51.30
N THR A 447 4.95 -35.76 -51.15
CA THR A 447 4.30 -34.55 -51.68
C THR A 447 4.53 -33.36 -50.75
N LYS A 448 4.26 -32.14 -51.21
CA LYS A 448 4.23 -30.95 -50.35
C LYS A 448 3.25 -31.13 -49.19
N MET A 449 2.10 -31.74 -49.44
CA MET A 449 1.12 -32.13 -48.43
C MET A 449 1.71 -33.07 -47.36
N ASP A 450 2.52 -34.05 -47.74
CA ASP A 450 3.15 -34.96 -46.77
C ASP A 450 4.10 -34.20 -45.83
N ILE A 451 4.87 -33.24 -46.37
CA ILE A 451 5.78 -32.40 -45.58
C ILE A 451 5.00 -31.45 -44.66
N ALA A 452 3.92 -30.84 -45.17
CA ALA A 452 3.01 -30.01 -44.40
C ALA A 452 2.40 -30.78 -43.22
N LYS A 453 1.89 -31.99 -43.46
CA LYS A 453 1.36 -32.88 -42.40
C LYS A 453 2.39 -33.25 -41.34
N GLU A 454 3.66 -33.39 -41.72
CA GLU A 454 4.75 -33.66 -40.77
C GLU A 454 5.05 -32.43 -39.91
N ALA A 455 5.12 -31.24 -40.51
CA ALA A 455 5.33 -29.99 -39.79
C ALA A 455 4.17 -29.65 -38.84
N ASP A 456 2.92 -29.80 -39.29
CA ASP A 456 1.73 -29.54 -38.48
C ASP A 456 1.70 -30.41 -37.21
N LYS A 457 2.01 -31.72 -37.34
CA LYS A 457 2.07 -32.62 -36.18
C LYS A 457 3.16 -32.23 -35.19
N GLU A 458 4.34 -31.88 -35.69
CA GLU A 458 5.44 -31.42 -34.83
C GLU A 458 5.06 -30.16 -34.05
N PHE A 459 4.37 -29.21 -34.69
CA PHE A 459 3.85 -28.02 -34.01
C PHE A 459 2.81 -28.39 -32.95
N VAL A 460 1.86 -29.29 -33.27
CA VAL A 460 0.86 -29.77 -32.30
C VAL A 460 1.55 -30.37 -31.08
N ASP A 461 2.53 -31.24 -31.29
CA ASP A 461 3.24 -31.91 -30.20
C ASP A 461 3.97 -30.88 -29.32
N ILE A 462 4.73 -29.95 -29.90
CA ILE A 462 5.48 -28.92 -29.14
C ILE A 462 4.56 -27.99 -28.35
N VAL A 463 3.50 -27.49 -28.96
CA VAL A 463 2.58 -26.57 -28.26
C VAL A 463 1.86 -27.28 -27.12
N LEU A 464 1.48 -28.55 -27.30
CA LEU A 464 0.78 -29.35 -26.31
C LEU A 464 1.68 -30.05 -25.28
N GLU A 465 3.01 -30.05 -25.43
CA GLU A 465 3.95 -30.41 -24.35
C GLU A 465 3.69 -29.58 -23.10
N THR A 466 3.28 -28.32 -23.30
CA THR A 466 2.86 -27.45 -22.20
C THR A 466 1.40 -27.70 -21.86
N SER A 467 1.18 -28.35 -20.71
CA SER A 467 -0.16 -28.55 -20.14
C SER A 467 -0.95 -27.24 -20.14
N GLY A 468 -2.25 -27.25 -20.46
CA GLY A 468 -3.08 -26.04 -20.49
C GLY A 468 -3.15 -25.32 -21.85
N ASN A 469 -2.14 -25.47 -22.72
CA ASN A 469 -2.22 -25.01 -24.09
C ASN A 469 -3.28 -25.79 -24.87
N LYS A 470 -3.85 -25.15 -25.90
CA LYS A 470 -4.79 -25.79 -26.82
C LYS A 470 -4.43 -25.45 -28.24
N VAL A 471 -4.66 -26.42 -29.12
CA VAL A 471 -4.49 -26.27 -30.56
C VAL A 471 -5.83 -26.56 -31.23
N GLY A 472 -6.19 -25.70 -32.19
CA GLY A 472 -7.25 -25.94 -33.16
C GLY A 472 -6.67 -26.10 -34.56
N LEU A 473 -7.46 -26.63 -35.48
CA LEU A 473 -7.05 -26.84 -36.87
C LEU A 473 -8.07 -26.23 -37.82
N VAL A 474 -7.58 -25.63 -38.89
CA VAL A 474 -8.35 -25.18 -40.03
C VAL A 474 -7.57 -25.59 -41.27
N SER A 475 -8.18 -26.35 -42.17
CA SER A 475 -7.66 -26.53 -43.52
C SER A 475 -8.51 -25.76 -44.54
N TYR A 476 -7.89 -25.33 -45.63
CA TYR A 476 -8.58 -24.60 -46.69
C TYR A 476 -8.09 -24.95 -48.08
N ASP A 477 -9.01 -24.92 -49.04
CA ASP A 477 -8.76 -24.93 -50.48
C ASP A 477 -9.48 -23.75 -51.14
N GLY A 478 -10.41 -23.94 -52.09
CA GLY A 478 -11.31 -22.89 -52.56
C GLY A 478 -12.32 -22.43 -51.50
N SER A 479 -12.40 -23.10 -50.35
CA SER A 479 -13.13 -22.67 -49.16
C SER A 479 -12.53 -23.33 -47.90
N THR A 480 -13.08 -23.07 -46.72
CA THR A 480 -12.74 -23.85 -45.52
C THR A 480 -13.22 -25.30 -45.68
N ASP A 481 -12.35 -26.28 -45.44
CA ASP A 481 -12.65 -27.71 -45.59
C ASP A 481 -12.87 -28.40 -44.23
N ASP A 482 -11.79 -28.82 -43.56
CA ASP A 482 -11.85 -29.42 -42.23
C ASP A 482 -11.57 -28.38 -41.13
N THR A 483 -12.32 -28.46 -40.04
CA THR A 483 -12.09 -27.65 -38.84
C THR A 483 -12.16 -28.50 -37.58
N GLU A 484 -11.24 -28.27 -36.66
CA GLU A 484 -11.24 -28.84 -35.32
C GLU A 484 -11.14 -27.70 -34.30
N GLY A 485 -12.00 -27.72 -33.28
CA GLY A 485 -11.99 -26.71 -32.22
C GLY A 485 -10.75 -26.80 -31.33
N LEU A 486 -10.60 -25.85 -30.42
CA LEU A 486 -9.48 -25.83 -29.48
C LEU A 486 -9.52 -27.05 -28.55
N THR A 487 -8.50 -27.90 -28.64
CA THR A 487 -8.37 -29.11 -27.83
C THR A 487 -6.93 -29.34 -27.41
N ASN A 488 -6.73 -30.15 -26.37
CA ASN A 488 -5.42 -30.62 -25.91
C ASN A 488 -5.18 -32.11 -26.24
N ASN A 489 -6.02 -32.69 -27.10
CA ASN A 489 -5.92 -34.08 -27.50
C ASN A 489 -5.13 -34.21 -28.81
N SER A 490 -3.82 -34.44 -28.70
CA SER A 490 -2.92 -34.61 -29.86
C SER A 490 -3.34 -35.75 -30.77
N VAL A 491 -3.95 -36.82 -30.24
CA VAL A 491 -4.44 -37.95 -31.06
C VAL A 491 -5.56 -37.50 -31.99
N THR A 492 -6.51 -36.68 -31.50
CA THR A 492 -7.58 -36.14 -32.34
C THR A 492 -7.01 -35.26 -33.45
N LEU A 493 -6.12 -34.33 -33.09
CA LEU A 493 -5.49 -33.39 -34.03
C LEU A 493 -4.68 -34.13 -35.10
N HIS A 494 -3.87 -35.12 -34.71
CA HIS A 494 -3.11 -35.95 -35.64
C HIS A 494 -3.99 -36.73 -36.62
N ASN A 495 -5.17 -37.20 -36.18
CA ASN A 495 -6.09 -37.90 -37.06
C ASN A 495 -6.69 -36.96 -38.12
N VAL A 496 -7.01 -35.71 -37.76
CA VAL A 496 -7.49 -34.68 -38.70
C VAL A 496 -6.38 -34.29 -39.67
N ILE A 497 -5.15 -34.04 -39.19
CA ILE A 497 -4.01 -33.72 -40.07
C ILE A 497 -3.76 -34.87 -41.07
N ASN A 498 -3.90 -36.12 -40.63
CA ASN A 498 -3.75 -37.28 -41.51
C ASN A 498 -4.81 -37.32 -42.63
N SER A 499 -6.02 -36.78 -42.41
CA SER A 499 -7.10 -36.81 -43.39
C SER A 499 -6.99 -35.76 -44.49
N TYR A 500 -6.14 -34.75 -44.37
CA TYR A 500 -6.00 -33.71 -45.39
C TYR A 500 -5.72 -34.32 -46.77
N SER A 501 -6.43 -33.83 -47.77
CA SER A 501 -6.31 -34.27 -49.16
C SER A 501 -6.17 -33.03 -50.04
N PRO A 502 -5.18 -32.97 -50.93
CA PRO A 502 -5.03 -31.83 -51.82
C PRO A 502 -6.21 -31.76 -52.81
N GLY A 503 -6.72 -30.55 -53.04
CA GLY A 503 -7.82 -30.33 -53.98
C GLY A 503 -8.16 -28.85 -54.14
N GLY A 504 -8.90 -28.50 -55.19
CA GLY A 504 -9.48 -27.16 -55.31
C GLY A 504 -8.48 -26.02 -55.56
N SER A 505 -8.97 -24.81 -55.28
CA SER A 505 -8.29 -23.52 -55.42
C SER A 505 -7.67 -23.09 -54.07
N THR A 506 -7.28 -21.83 -53.89
CA THR A 506 -6.58 -21.34 -52.67
C THR A 506 -7.25 -20.08 -52.10
N CYS A 507 -8.02 -20.23 -51.02
CA CYS A 507 -8.74 -19.19 -50.28
C CYS A 507 -8.12 -18.96 -48.89
N ILE A 508 -7.00 -18.23 -48.84
CA ILE A 508 -6.26 -17.98 -47.58
C ILE A 508 -7.14 -17.22 -46.58
N CYS A 509 -7.87 -16.20 -47.02
CA CYS A 509 -8.74 -15.43 -46.14
C CYS A 509 -9.90 -16.25 -45.55
N CYS A 510 -10.42 -17.28 -46.26
CA CYS A 510 -11.40 -18.22 -45.71
C CYS A 510 -10.83 -18.96 -44.47
N GLY A 511 -9.58 -19.42 -44.58
CA GLY A 511 -8.86 -20.07 -43.48
C GLY A 511 -8.68 -19.15 -42.28
N VAL A 512 -8.16 -17.94 -42.52
CA VAL A 512 -7.91 -16.93 -41.47
C VAL A 512 -9.20 -16.52 -40.74
N LEU A 513 -10.29 -16.28 -41.46
CA LEU A 513 -11.59 -15.92 -40.85
C LEU A 513 -12.16 -17.07 -40.02
N SER A 514 -11.99 -18.32 -40.48
CA SER A 514 -12.43 -19.51 -39.74
C SER A 514 -11.62 -19.70 -38.45
N ALA A 515 -10.30 -19.54 -38.52
CA ALA A 515 -9.42 -19.58 -37.35
C ALA A 515 -9.75 -18.48 -36.34
N THR A 516 -9.99 -17.27 -36.83
CA THR A 516 -10.43 -16.12 -36.02
C THR A 516 -11.74 -16.44 -35.29
N SER A 517 -12.72 -17.04 -35.98
CA SER A 517 -13.98 -17.46 -35.38
C SER A 517 -13.78 -18.51 -34.28
N ILE A 518 -12.92 -19.51 -34.49
CA ILE A 518 -12.59 -20.52 -33.46
C ILE A 518 -11.97 -19.86 -32.23
N LEU A 519 -10.94 -19.05 -32.42
CA LEU A 519 -10.23 -18.38 -31.32
C LEU A 519 -11.13 -17.39 -30.58
N ASN A 520 -11.95 -16.62 -31.28
CA ASN A 520 -12.85 -15.67 -30.64
C ASN A 520 -13.99 -16.35 -29.86
N SER A 521 -14.51 -17.48 -30.35
CA SER A 521 -15.64 -18.17 -29.72
C SER A 521 -15.25 -19.16 -28.62
N GLN A 522 -14.04 -19.73 -28.68
CA GLN A 522 -13.60 -20.82 -27.79
C GLN A 522 -12.45 -20.42 -26.85
N SER A 523 -11.81 -19.28 -27.09
CA SER A 523 -10.81 -18.70 -26.17
C SER A 523 -11.42 -17.57 -25.32
N ASN A 524 -10.59 -16.88 -24.54
CA ASN A 524 -10.98 -15.71 -23.76
C ASN A 524 -9.82 -14.71 -23.66
N SER A 525 -10.08 -13.52 -23.10
CA SER A 525 -9.09 -12.43 -23.04
C SER A 525 -7.89 -12.70 -22.12
N SER A 526 -7.93 -13.72 -21.27
CA SER A 526 -6.80 -14.11 -20.39
C SER A 526 -5.82 -15.08 -21.06
N ARG A 527 -6.06 -15.46 -22.32
CA ARG A 527 -5.28 -16.45 -23.07
C ARG A 527 -4.58 -15.79 -24.25
N ALA A 528 -3.31 -16.14 -24.46
CA ALA A 528 -2.56 -15.71 -25.63
C ALA A 528 -3.13 -16.40 -26.87
N LYS A 529 -3.60 -15.63 -27.85
CA LYS A 529 -4.24 -16.16 -29.05
C LYS A 529 -3.31 -15.99 -30.24
N SER A 530 -3.06 -17.07 -30.95
CA SER A 530 -2.25 -17.02 -32.17
C SER A 530 -2.80 -17.93 -33.27
N MET A 531 -2.39 -17.67 -34.50
CA MET A 531 -2.57 -18.61 -35.60
C MET A 531 -1.32 -18.65 -36.47
N LEU A 532 -1.07 -19.81 -37.06
CA LEU A 532 0.01 -20.03 -38.02
C LEU A 532 -0.61 -20.40 -39.35
N VAL A 533 -0.42 -19.53 -40.34
CA VAL A 533 -0.94 -19.68 -41.70
C VAL A 533 0.16 -20.20 -42.61
N MET A 534 -0.12 -21.27 -43.34
CA MET A 534 0.85 -21.93 -44.22
C MET A 534 0.29 -22.11 -45.62
N THR A 535 1.08 -21.77 -46.65
CA THR A 535 0.70 -21.94 -48.06
C THR A 535 1.90 -22.22 -48.97
N ASP A 536 1.66 -22.95 -50.05
CA ASP A 536 2.61 -23.18 -51.14
C ASP A 536 2.34 -22.33 -52.39
N GLY A 537 1.49 -21.30 -52.29
CA GLY A 537 1.05 -20.53 -53.46
C GLY A 537 0.40 -19.19 -53.14
N GLU A 538 -0.20 -18.60 -54.17
CA GLU A 538 -0.94 -17.34 -54.11
C GLU A 538 -2.43 -17.58 -53.78
N ALA A 539 -3.03 -16.65 -53.03
CA ALA A 539 -4.48 -16.58 -52.90
C ALA A 539 -5.09 -16.35 -54.29
N ASN A 540 -6.04 -17.19 -54.68
CA ASN A 540 -6.71 -17.10 -55.98
C ASN A 540 -8.25 -17.23 -55.88
N VAL A 541 -8.78 -17.24 -54.64
CA VAL A 541 -10.20 -17.19 -54.32
C VAL A 541 -10.46 -16.11 -53.28
N ASP A 542 -11.41 -15.24 -53.62
CA ASP A 542 -11.97 -14.17 -52.79
C ASP A 542 -12.96 -14.73 -51.75
N CYS A 543 -12.97 -14.16 -50.53
CA CYS A 543 -13.87 -14.51 -49.42
C CYS A 543 -15.06 -13.55 -49.22
N ASN A 544 -15.34 -12.66 -50.17
CA ASN A 544 -16.42 -11.68 -50.18
C ASN A 544 -16.36 -10.67 -49.01
N LEU A 545 -15.17 -10.21 -48.63
CA LEU A 545 -15.04 -9.04 -47.74
C LEU A 545 -15.46 -7.76 -48.48
N ASP A 546 -15.78 -6.70 -47.72
CA ASP A 546 -16.06 -5.40 -48.32
C ASP A 546 -14.83 -4.91 -49.10
N PRO A 547 -14.99 -4.25 -50.27
CA PRO A 547 -13.85 -3.88 -51.11
C PRO A 547 -12.83 -3.04 -50.34
N VAL A 548 -11.58 -3.50 -50.30
CA VAL A 548 -10.46 -2.82 -49.66
C VAL A 548 -9.61 -2.09 -50.71
N GLN A 549 -8.73 -1.20 -50.25
CA GLN A 549 -7.89 -0.38 -51.13
C GLN A 549 -6.45 -0.90 -51.09
N ASP A 550 -6.05 -1.78 -52.03
CA ASP A 550 -4.66 -2.25 -52.29
C ASP A 550 -3.81 -2.37 -51.01
N TYR A 551 -4.19 -3.32 -50.16
CA TYR A 551 -3.61 -3.58 -48.84
C TYR A 551 -2.33 -4.41 -48.95
N ASP A 552 -2.20 -5.25 -49.97
CA ASP A 552 -0.98 -6.02 -50.22
C ASP A 552 0.14 -5.18 -50.89
N GLN A 553 -0.21 -4.03 -51.48
CA GLN A 553 0.67 -3.06 -52.14
C GLN A 553 1.46 -3.66 -53.31
N ASP A 554 0.88 -4.64 -54.01
CA ASP A 554 1.52 -5.28 -55.16
C ASP A 554 1.55 -4.36 -56.41
N GLY A 555 0.79 -3.27 -56.37
CA GLY A 555 0.79 -2.18 -57.35
C GLY A 555 -0.23 -2.32 -58.47
N ASP A 556 -1.18 -3.26 -58.38
CA ASP A 556 -2.23 -3.47 -59.38
C ASP A 556 -3.45 -2.52 -59.21
N ASN A 557 -3.59 -1.87 -58.04
CA ASN A 557 -4.71 -1.00 -57.64
C ASN A 557 -6.11 -1.66 -57.76
N SER A 558 -6.21 -2.99 -57.70
CA SER A 558 -7.47 -3.74 -57.75
C SER A 558 -7.68 -4.59 -56.51
N ASP A 559 -8.88 -4.52 -55.95
CA ASP A 559 -9.38 -5.43 -54.91
C ASP A 559 -9.32 -6.89 -55.42
N ASP A 560 -8.43 -7.67 -54.84
CA ASP A 560 -8.12 -9.04 -55.25
C ASP A 560 -8.08 -10.02 -54.05
N PRO A 561 -7.94 -11.34 -54.28
CA PRO A 561 -7.85 -12.32 -53.20
C PRO A 561 -6.67 -12.14 -52.23
N GLN A 562 -5.58 -11.49 -52.65
CA GLN A 562 -4.40 -11.25 -51.80
C GLN A 562 -4.67 -10.12 -50.82
N ASP A 563 -5.32 -9.05 -51.28
CA ASP A 563 -5.81 -7.94 -50.45
C ASP A 563 -6.72 -8.44 -49.31
N HIS A 564 -7.62 -9.38 -49.62
CA HIS A 564 -8.54 -9.95 -48.64
C HIS A 564 -7.83 -10.84 -47.60
N ALA A 565 -6.75 -11.51 -47.99
CA ALA A 565 -5.92 -12.28 -47.07
C ALA A 565 -5.19 -11.36 -46.07
N VAL A 566 -4.66 -10.22 -46.55
CA VAL A 566 -4.06 -9.20 -45.70
C VAL A 566 -5.09 -8.58 -44.76
N GLU A 567 -6.25 -8.14 -45.27
CA GLU A 567 -7.32 -7.56 -44.45
C GLU A 567 -7.76 -8.51 -43.33
N ALA A 568 -8.01 -9.79 -43.66
CA ALA A 568 -8.42 -10.79 -42.66
C ALA A 568 -7.38 -10.96 -41.54
N ALA A 569 -6.09 -10.97 -41.87
CA ALA A 569 -5.02 -11.05 -40.89
C ALA A 569 -4.94 -9.78 -40.02
N CYS A 570 -5.09 -8.60 -40.63
CA CYS A 570 -5.08 -7.33 -39.90
C CYS A 570 -6.27 -7.23 -38.95
N SER A 571 -7.48 -7.59 -39.36
CA SER A 571 -8.67 -7.59 -38.50
C SER A 571 -8.54 -8.59 -37.34
N ALA A 572 -7.96 -9.77 -37.59
CA ALA A 572 -7.73 -10.76 -36.53
C ALA A 572 -6.88 -10.18 -35.38
N TYR A 573 -5.85 -9.40 -35.70
CA TYR A 573 -5.02 -8.74 -34.70
C TYR A 573 -5.70 -7.50 -34.10
N GLN A 574 -6.21 -6.59 -34.93
CA GLN A 574 -6.74 -5.30 -34.47
C GLN A 574 -8.03 -5.43 -33.64
N ASP A 575 -8.94 -6.33 -34.04
CA ASP A 575 -10.24 -6.47 -33.38
C ASP A 575 -10.23 -7.50 -32.25
N TYR A 576 -9.35 -8.50 -32.35
CA TYR A 576 -9.36 -9.65 -31.44
C TYR A 576 -8.04 -9.92 -30.73
N ASN A 577 -6.97 -9.16 -31.00
CA ASN A 577 -5.63 -9.38 -30.43
C ASN A 577 -5.13 -10.82 -30.68
N ILE A 578 -5.28 -11.31 -31.91
CA ILE A 578 -4.78 -12.62 -32.36
C ILE A 578 -3.50 -12.40 -33.16
N THR A 579 -2.38 -12.97 -32.71
CA THR A 579 -1.10 -12.88 -33.44
C THR A 579 -1.09 -13.81 -34.65
N VAL A 580 -0.70 -13.31 -35.82
CA VAL A 580 -0.72 -14.07 -37.09
C VAL A 580 0.70 -14.32 -37.59
N TYR A 581 1.15 -15.57 -37.53
CA TYR A 581 2.39 -16.04 -38.15
C TYR A 581 2.10 -16.56 -39.56
N THR A 582 3.01 -16.31 -40.50
CA THR A 582 2.84 -16.77 -41.89
C THR A 582 4.07 -17.52 -42.39
N VAL A 583 3.83 -18.64 -43.05
CA VAL A 583 4.88 -19.50 -43.62
C VAL A 583 4.58 -19.78 -45.08
N GLY A 584 5.44 -19.26 -45.95
CA GLY A 584 5.43 -19.64 -47.37
C GLY A 584 6.43 -20.75 -47.63
N PHE A 585 6.09 -21.77 -48.41
CA PHE A 585 7.03 -22.84 -48.69
C PHE A 585 6.96 -23.43 -50.10
N GLY A 586 8.09 -23.94 -50.59
CA GLY A 586 8.24 -24.37 -51.98
C GLY A 586 8.46 -23.22 -52.95
N ASP A 587 8.22 -23.46 -54.23
CA ASP A 587 8.45 -22.48 -55.30
C ASP A 587 7.26 -21.53 -55.43
N ILE A 588 7.12 -20.60 -54.47
CA ILE A 588 6.03 -19.62 -54.45
C ILE A 588 6.43 -18.30 -55.13
N PRO A 589 5.52 -17.63 -55.87
CA PRO A 589 5.80 -16.37 -56.53
C PRO A 589 6.16 -15.24 -55.54
N TYR A 590 6.80 -14.19 -56.05
CA TYR A 590 7.19 -13.05 -55.22
C TYR A 590 5.98 -12.30 -54.63
N SER A 591 4.88 -12.20 -55.36
CA SER A 591 3.60 -11.62 -54.92
C SER A 591 3.04 -12.34 -53.69
N ALA A 592 2.96 -13.68 -53.72
CA ALA A 592 2.61 -14.48 -52.53
C ALA A 592 3.51 -14.18 -51.32
N GLN A 593 4.82 -14.03 -51.53
CA GLN A 593 5.75 -13.70 -50.45
C GLN A 593 5.46 -12.32 -49.85
N GLN A 594 5.12 -11.33 -50.68
CA GLN A 594 4.75 -10.00 -50.23
C GLN A 594 3.44 -10.01 -49.44
N MET A 595 2.41 -10.69 -49.95
CA MET A 595 1.13 -10.88 -49.25
C MET A 595 1.35 -11.52 -47.88
N LEU A 596 2.07 -12.64 -47.78
CA LEU A 596 2.33 -13.31 -46.49
C LEU A 596 3.13 -12.44 -45.52
N ASN A 597 4.12 -11.69 -46.03
CA ASN A 597 4.86 -10.73 -45.22
C ASN A 597 3.94 -9.65 -44.66
N LYS A 598 3.05 -9.08 -45.50
CA LYS A 598 2.08 -8.06 -45.11
C LYS A 598 1.06 -8.56 -44.08
N MET A 599 0.55 -9.78 -44.26
CA MET A 599 -0.32 -10.45 -43.30
C MET A 599 0.33 -10.53 -41.91
N SER A 600 1.60 -10.98 -41.83
CA SER A 600 2.30 -11.06 -40.55
C SER A 600 2.65 -9.69 -39.95
N GLU A 601 3.03 -8.72 -40.80
CA GLU A 601 3.41 -7.36 -40.39
C GLU A 601 2.25 -6.64 -39.70
N CYS A 602 1.04 -6.71 -40.24
CA CYS A 602 -0.14 -6.14 -39.59
C CYS A 602 -0.76 -7.06 -38.54
N GLY A 603 -0.56 -8.37 -38.67
CA GLY A 603 -1.01 -9.40 -37.74
C GLY A 603 -0.16 -9.56 -36.48
N GLY A 604 0.90 -8.75 -36.32
CA GLY A 604 1.76 -8.74 -35.14
C GLY A 604 2.70 -9.95 -35.00
N GLY A 605 2.84 -10.79 -36.04
CA GLY A 605 3.69 -11.98 -36.04
C GLY A 605 4.86 -11.88 -37.02
N SER A 606 5.52 -13.01 -37.28
CA SER A 606 6.65 -13.08 -38.22
C SER A 606 6.32 -13.87 -39.49
N TYR A 607 6.88 -13.42 -40.61
CA TYR A 607 6.87 -14.15 -41.89
C TYR A 607 8.17 -14.94 -42.09
N LEU A 608 8.04 -16.21 -42.50
CA LEU A 608 9.16 -17.09 -42.82
C LEU A 608 8.94 -17.79 -44.17
N TYR A 609 10.02 -18.00 -44.92
CA TYR A 609 10.01 -18.66 -46.23
C TYR A 609 11.04 -19.78 -46.32
N THR A 610 10.69 -20.90 -46.98
CA THR A 610 11.60 -22.04 -47.18
C THR A 610 11.33 -22.86 -48.45
N ASN A 611 12.38 -23.37 -49.08
CA ASN A 611 12.28 -24.17 -50.33
C ASN A 611 12.05 -25.68 -50.06
N LEU A 612 11.31 -26.07 -49.01
CA LEU A 612 10.90 -27.45 -48.61
C LEU A 612 11.73 -28.11 -47.48
N THR A 613 13.06 -27.97 -47.43
CA THR A 613 13.90 -28.79 -46.51
C THR A 613 13.84 -28.37 -45.03
N ASN A 614 13.42 -27.14 -44.73
CA ASN A 614 13.46 -26.58 -43.37
C ASN A 614 12.08 -26.26 -42.78
N LEU A 615 10.98 -26.74 -43.38
CA LEU A 615 9.63 -26.38 -42.94
C LEU A 615 9.37 -26.81 -41.49
N THR A 616 9.72 -28.04 -41.13
CA THR A 616 9.60 -28.55 -39.76
C THR A 616 10.39 -27.70 -38.76
N THR A 617 11.61 -27.26 -39.11
CA THR A 617 12.42 -26.42 -38.22
C THR A 617 11.83 -25.03 -38.01
N ILE A 618 11.20 -24.45 -39.05
CA ILE A 618 10.47 -23.18 -38.93
C ILE A 618 9.29 -23.35 -37.97
N TYR A 619 8.52 -24.43 -38.13
CA TYR A 619 7.40 -24.76 -37.26
C TYR A 619 7.82 -24.97 -35.81
N GLN A 620 8.93 -25.67 -35.58
CA GLN A 620 9.53 -25.83 -34.24
C GLN A 620 9.88 -24.47 -33.62
N GLY A 621 10.47 -23.56 -34.40
CA GLY A 621 10.82 -22.21 -33.94
C GLY A 621 9.59 -21.39 -33.52
N ILE A 622 8.55 -21.36 -34.37
CA ILE A 622 7.31 -20.64 -34.07
C ILE A 622 6.55 -21.29 -32.91
N ALA A 623 6.49 -22.63 -32.85
CA ALA A 623 5.88 -23.35 -31.74
C ALA A 623 6.59 -23.04 -30.41
N ALA A 624 7.92 -23.01 -30.40
CA ALA A 624 8.70 -22.64 -29.22
C ALA A 624 8.48 -21.17 -28.81
N GLU A 625 8.36 -20.25 -29.77
CA GLU A 625 8.01 -18.85 -29.52
C GLU A 625 6.63 -18.74 -28.86
N ILE A 626 5.62 -19.41 -29.42
CA ILE A 626 4.25 -19.47 -28.87
C ILE A 626 4.25 -20.06 -27.45
N VAL A 627 4.98 -21.15 -27.24
CA VAL A 627 5.12 -21.79 -25.92
C VAL A 627 5.77 -20.82 -24.93
N ASN A 628 6.82 -20.10 -25.33
CA ASN A 628 7.48 -19.11 -24.48
C ASN A 628 6.54 -17.95 -24.08
N PHE A 629 5.75 -17.43 -25.03
CA PHE A 629 4.71 -16.44 -24.76
C PHE A 629 3.54 -17.00 -23.93
N SER A 630 3.35 -18.32 -23.90
CA SER A 630 2.27 -18.96 -23.16
C SER A 630 2.53 -19.07 -21.65
N TYR A 631 3.80 -18.95 -21.23
CA TYR A 631 4.20 -18.97 -19.82
C TYR A 631 4.06 -17.58 -19.20
N SER A 632 3.44 -17.51 -18.02
CA SER A 632 3.40 -16.28 -17.21
C SER A 632 3.38 -16.68 -15.74
N ALA A 633 4.55 -17.05 -15.21
CA ALA A 633 4.73 -17.42 -13.81
C ALA A 633 6.15 -17.04 -13.33
N GLN A 634 6.34 -16.90 -12.03
CA GLN A 634 7.66 -16.60 -11.43
C GLN A 634 8.54 -17.85 -11.22
N THR A 635 7.95 -19.06 -11.25
CA THR A 635 8.56 -20.35 -10.86
C THR A 635 9.35 -21.03 -11.98
N VAL A 636 10.54 -21.57 -11.69
CA VAL A 636 11.39 -22.20 -12.70
C VAL A 636 11.64 -23.68 -12.35
N GLU A 637 11.56 -24.57 -13.34
CA GLU A 637 12.13 -25.91 -13.33
C GLU A 637 13.26 -25.94 -14.36
N SER A 638 14.36 -26.60 -14.02
CA SER A 638 15.47 -26.85 -14.95
C SER A 638 15.41 -28.28 -15.44
N LEU A 639 15.43 -28.48 -16.75
CA LEU A 639 15.60 -29.81 -17.36
C LEU A 639 17.04 -30.36 -17.20
N ILE A 640 17.95 -29.61 -16.56
CA ILE A 640 19.37 -29.98 -16.41
C ILE A 640 19.88 -29.64 -14.99
N ASP A 641 20.31 -30.67 -14.27
CA ASP A 641 20.91 -30.65 -12.91
C ASP A 641 22.27 -29.88 -12.77
N LEU A 642 22.61 -28.94 -13.65
CA LEU A 642 24.01 -28.46 -13.80
C LEU A 642 24.21 -26.94 -13.99
N VAL A 643 23.42 -26.09 -13.33
CA VAL A 643 23.79 -24.67 -13.21
C VAL A 643 24.31 -24.42 -11.78
N ASN A 644 25.64 -24.44 -11.63
CA ASN A 644 26.29 -24.10 -10.36
C ASN A 644 26.46 -22.58 -10.27
N THR A 645 25.41 -21.90 -9.81
CA THR A 645 25.37 -20.44 -9.61
C THR A 645 25.13 -20.10 -8.15
N SER A 646 25.69 -18.97 -7.71
CA SER A 646 25.45 -18.44 -6.37
C SER A 646 25.35 -16.93 -6.41
N LEU A 647 24.34 -16.36 -5.76
CA LEU A 647 24.27 -14.96 -5.38
C LEU A 647 24.57 -14.89 -3.88
N PHE A 648 25.55 -14.07 -3.47
CA PHE A 648 25.97 -14.02 -2.08
C PHE A 648 25.15 -13.00 -1.28
N SER A 649 24.87 -13.32 -0.01
CA SER A 649 24.00 -12.58 0.91
C SER A 649 24.60 -11.25 1.41
N ASP A 650 25.84 -10.95 1.05
CA ASP A 650 26.53 -9.67 1.28
C ASP A 650 26.25 -8.64 0.18
N SER A 651 25.46 -8.99 -0.84
CA SER A 651 25.01 -8.08 -1.89
C SER A 651 23.96 -7.10 -1.36
N TYR A 652 24.03 -5.82 -1.75
CA TYR A 652 23.12 -4.80 -1.25
C TYR A 652 22.92 -3.62 -2.20
N ILE A 653 21.86 -2.85 -1.96
CA ILE A 653 21.60 -1.55 -2.58
C ILE A 653 21.61 -0.49 -1.47
N ASN A 654 22.49 0.49 -1.57
CA ASN A 654 22.54 1.64 -0.66
C ASN A 654 21.96 2.87 -1.33
N PHE A 655 21.19 3.64 -0.59
CA PHE A 655 20.66 4.90 -1.06
C PHE A 655 20.63 5.95 0.05
N SER A 656 20.72 7.21 -0.35
CA SER A 656 20.46 8.35 0.54
C SER A 656 19.31 9.18 -0.01
N TYR A 657 18.46 9.70 0.85
CA TYR A 657 17.25 10.42 0.49
C TYR A 657 16.99 11.58 1.44
N THR A 658 16.17 12.53 0.99
CA THR A 658 15.62 13.59 1.84
C THR A 658 14.23 13.16 2.30
N PRO A 659 14.01 12.86 3.60
CA PRO A 659 12.72 12.39 4.11
C PRO A 659 11.59 13.39 3.86
N THR A 660 10.38 12.88 3.63
CA THR A 660 9.16 13.69 3.53
C THR A 660 8.56 14.07 4.89
N LEU A 661 8.87 13.32 5.95
CA LEU A 661 8.58 13.63 7.34
C LEU A 661 9.85 13.50 8.17
N ASN A 662 10.02 14.38 9.16
CA ASN A 662 11.04 14.19 10.20
C ASN A 662 10.52 13.10 11.13
N GLN A 663 11.25 11.98 11.26
CA GLN A 663 10.84 10.85 12.10
C GLN A 663 11.15 11.11 13.58
N GLU A 664 12.07 12.02 13.87
CA GLU A 664 12.42 12.42 15.24
C GLU A 664 11.42 13.42 15.85
N GLU A 665 10.37 12.92 16.49
CA GLU A 665 9.65 13.69 17.51
C GLU A 665 10.12 13.31 18.92
N TYR A 666 10.72 14.28 19.62
CA TYR A 666 11.10 14.13 21.02
C TYR A 666 9.88 13.75 21.88
N GLY A 667 10.00 12.70 22.70
CA GLY A 667 8.95 12.26 23.61
C GLY A 667 7.98 11.23 23.04
N ARG A 668 8.35 10.53 21.96
CA ARG A 668 7.62 9.37 21.43
C ARG A 668 8.52 8.13 21.31
N ILE A 669 7.93 6.95 21.39
CA ILE A 669 8.60 5.66 21.14
C ILE A 669 7.89 4.89 20.02
N PRO A 670 8.63 4.26 19.08
CA PRO A 670 8.04 3.56 17.95
C PRO A 670 7.51 2.19 18.37
N ILE A 671 6.26 1.86 18.08
CA ILE A 671 5.65 0.53 18.23
C ILE A 671 5.21 -0.02 16.86
N THR A 672 5.33 -1.33 16.65
CA THR A 672 4.90 -2.00 15.41
C THR A 672 3.62 -2.79 15.66
N ILE A 673 2.61 -2.59 14.82
CA ILE A 673 1.28 -3.19 14.91
C ILE A 673 0.98 -3.94 13.60
N GLU A 674 0.44 -5.14 13.72
CA GLU A 674 -0.04 -5.97 12.61
C GLU A 674 -1.57 -5.96 12.58
N SER A 675 -2.16 -5.75 11.40
CA SER A 675 -3.60 -5.90 11.21
C SER A 675 -4.00 -7.38 11.21
N PRO A 676 -5.29 -7.69 11.41
CA PRO A 676 -5.83 -8.98 11.01
C PRO A 676 -5.53 -9.27 9.53
N ILE A 677 -5.42 -10.56 9.19
CA ILE A 677 -5.29 -11.00 7.80
C ILE A 677 -6.53 -10.63 6.97
N PHE A 678 -6.32 -10.34 5.69
CA PHE A 678 -7.38 -10.04 4.74
C PHE A 678 -7.04 -10.59 3.34
N GLY A 679 -8.07 -11.06 2.64
CA GLY A 679 -7.94 -11.51 1.26
C GLY A 679 -9.11 -12.35 0.81
N ASN A 680 -9.53 -12.15 -0.45
CA ASN A 680 -10.55 -12.93 -1.14
C ASN A 680 -10.41 -12.69 -2.66
N ASN A 681 -11.40 -13.04 -3.49
CA ASN A 681 -11.39 -12.74 -4.94
C ASN A 681 -11.19 -11.25 -5.28
N ILE A 682 -11.39 -10.34 -4.31
CA ILE A 682 -11.11 -8.91 -4.32
C ILE A 682 -10.36 -8.63 -3.00
N SER A 683 -9.02 -8.60 -3.01
CA SER A 683 -8.23 -8.53 -1.76
C SER A 683 -8.26 -7.14 -1.13
N GLU A 684 -9.39 -6.85 -0.49
CA GLU A 684 -9.67 -5.65 0.29
C GLU A 684 -9.66 -5.97 1.79
N GLY A 685 -9.23 -5.00 2.59
CA GLY A 685 -9.16 -5.08 4.05
C GLY A 685 -9.35 -3.71 4.69
N ASN A 686 -9.26 -3.66 6.02
CA ASN A 686 -9.22 -2.41 6.77
C ASN A 686 -8.25 -2.52 7.95
N PHE A 687 -7.76 -1.38 8.39
CA PHE A 687 -7.02 -1.25 9.62
C PHE A 687 -7.26 0.13 10.24
N SER A 688 -7.16 0.19 11.57
CA SER A 688 -7.43 1.40 12.34
C SER A 688 -6.13 2.00 12.87
N VAL A 689 -6.00 3.32 12.73
CA VAL A 689 -4.88 4.09 13.30
C VAL A 689 -5.39 4.85 14.53
N PRO A 690 -4.88 4.57 15.74
CA PRO A 690 -5.33 5.24 16.96
C PRO A 690 -5.09 6.76 16.98
N GLU A 691 -5.91 7.51 17.74
CA GLU A 691 -5.86 8.99 17.79
C GLU A 691 -4.53 9.57 18.28
N ASN A 692 -3.82 8.86 19.16
CA ASN A 692 -2.58 9.34 19.78
C ASN A 692 -1.31 8.81 19.08
N VAL A 693 -1.46 8.07 17.98
CA VAL A 693 -0.35 7.44 17.24
C VAL A 693 -0.02 8.27 16.00
N ILE A 694 1.26 8.63 15.85
CA ILE A 694 1.78 9.19 14.60
C ILE A 694 2.44 8.07 13.82
N ILE A 695 1.97 7.83 12.60
CA ILE A 695 2.51 6.76 11.76
C ILE A 695 3.86 7.20 11.19
N TYR A 696 4.90 6.39 11.45
CA TYR A 696 6.23 6.57 10.83
C TYR A 696 6.35 5.78 9.54
N GLU A 697 5.76 4.59 9.50
CA GLU A 697 5.79 3.69 8.34
C GLU A 697 4.54 2.82 8.31
N ALA A 698 4.03 2.50 7.12
CA ALA A 698 2.97 1.52 6.91
C ALA A 698 3.23 0.71 5.63
N LYS A 699 3.00 -0.60 5.70
CA LYS A 699 3.29 -1.57 4.64
C LYS A 699 2.07 -2.45 4.40
N MET A 700 1.76 -2.70 3.13
CA MET A 700 0.91 -3.82 2.71
C MET A 700 1.79 -5.00 2.38
N ILE A 701 1.45 -6.15 2.95
CA ILE A 701 2.13 -7.41 2.70
C ILE A 701 1.30 -8.23 1.72
N SER A 702 1.89 -8.66 0.62
CA SER A 702 1.21 -9.34 -0.48
C SER A 702 1.83 -10.70 -0.77
N TYR A 703 1.12 -11.78 -0.45
CA TYR A 703 1.55 -13.12 -0.86
C TYR A 703 1.15 -13.36 -2.31
N SER A 704 2.06 -12.99 -3.21
CA SER A 704 1.90 -13.01 -4.67
C SER A 704 2.23 -14.38 -5.28
N GLY A 705 3.12 -15.14 -4.63
CA GLY A 705 3.42 -16.53 -4.94
C GLY A 705 4.02 -16.70 -6.34
N ASP A 706 3.23 -17.26 -7.27
CA ASP A 706 3.61 -17.46 -8.66
C ASP A 706 3.16 -16.31 -9.60
N LYS A 707 2.47 -15.31 -9.06
CA LYS A 707 2.03 -14.07 -9.73
C LYS A 707 2.75 -12.86 -9.14
N TRP A 708 2.57 -11.69 -9.73
CA TRP A 708 3.12 -10.43 -9.21
C TRP A 708 2.07 -9.63 -8.45
N THR A 709 2.46 -8.94 -7.38
CA THR A 709 1.66 -7.87 -6.78
C THR A 709 1.55 -6.72 -7.78
N ASP A 710 0.36 -6.53 -8.35
CA ASP A 710 0.18 -5.64 -9.50
C ASP A 710 -0.33 -4.25 -9.12
N LYS A 711 -1.24 -4.12 -8.14
CA LYS A 711 -1.78 -2.82 -7.70
C LYS A 711 -2.00 -2.77 -6.20
N ALA A 712 -1.86 -1.57 -5.63
CA ALA A 712 -2.26 -1.29 -4.26
C ALA A 712 -2.92 0.10 -4.15
N ALA A 713 -3.96 0.17 -3.33
CA ALA A 713 -4.76 1.37 -3.10
C ALA A 713 -5.22 1.49 -1.66
N VAL A 714 -5.47 2.74 -1.23
CA VAL A 714 -6.02 3.07 0.08
C VAL A 714 -7.22 4.00 -0.07
N LYS A 715 -8.15 3.93 0.86
CA LYS A 715 -9.37 4.74 0.88
C LYS A 715 -9.75 5.11 2.30
N ASN A 716 -9.88 6.42 2.55
CA ASN A 716 -10.29 6.99 3.83
C ASN A 716 -11.62 7.72 3.65
N GLY A 717 -12.66 6.95 3.31
CA GLY A 717 -13.93 7.48 2.79
C GLY A 717 -13.82 7.96 1.33
N GLY A 718 -14.90 7.82 0.57
CA GLY A 718 -14.92 8.27 -0.84
C GLY A 718 -14.39 7.24 -1.84
N ILE A 719 -13.37 7.60 -2.63
CA ILE A 719 -12.87 6.85 -3.80
C ILE A 719 -11.48 6.25 -3.50
N TRP A 720 -11.19 5.08 -4.04
CA TRP A 720 -9.86 4.45 -3.98
C TRP A 720 -8.75 5.32 -4.57
N ASN A 721 -7.66 5.49 -3.81
CA ASN A 721 -6.45 6.15 -4.26
C ASN A 721 -5.35 5.10 -4.51
N TYR A 722 -5.10 4.80 -5.78
CA TYR A 722 -4.06 3.86 -6.20
C TYR A 722 -2.70 4.53 -6.11
N PHE A 723 -1.87 4.06 -5.18
CA PHE A 723 -0.52 4.58 -4.97
C PHE A 723 0.56 3.65 -5.53
N TYR A 724 0.19 2.42 -5.91
CA TYR A 724 1.09 1.47 -6.56
C TYR A 724 0.39 0.79 -7.74
N ASN A 725 1.10 0.70 -8.87
CA ASN A 725 0.69 -0.01 -10.07
C ASN A 725 1.93 -0.49 -10.83
N LEU A 726 2.16 -1.81 -10.87
CA LEU A 726 3.32 -2.43 -11.51
C LEU A 726 3.39 -2.12 -13.03
N SER A 727 2.23 -2.04 -13.68
CA SER A 727 2.13 -1.72 -15.12
C SER A 727 2.59 -0.31 -15.51
N GLU A 728 2.85 0.57 -14.53
CA GLU A 728 3.49 1.87 -14.80
C GLU A 728 4.97 1.72 -15.18
N TYR A 729 5.62 0.61 -14.79
CA TYR A 729 7.00 0.33 -15.15
C TYR A 729 7.08 -0.40 -16.51
N ASP A 730 6.44 -1.57 -16.63
CA ASP A 730 6.37 -2.34 -17.87
C ASP A 730 5.08 -3.18 -17.90
N SER A 731 4.57 -3.44 -19.10
CA SER A 731 3.45 -4.37 -19.34
C SER A 731 3.86 -5.84 -19.25
N ASP A 732 5.13 -6.16 -19.47
CA ASP A 732 5.70 -7.50 -19.31
C ASP A 732 6.30 -7.66 -17.90
N TYR A 733 5.54 -8.30 -17.02
CA TYR A 733 5.93 -8.48 -15.62
C TYR A 733 7.14 -9.40 -15.46
N GLN A 734 7.49 -10.23 -16.46
CA GLN A 734 8.66 -11.12 -16.36
C GLN A 734 9.98 -10.34 -16.25
N ASN A 735 10.02 -9.14 -16.82
CA ASN A 735 11.17 -8.23 -16.76
C ASN A 735 11.23 -7.42 -15.47
N LEU A 736 10.15 -7.42 -14.68
CA LEU A 736 10.02 -6.64 -13.46
C LEU A 736 10.21 -7.52 -12.22
N GLY A 737 10.58 -6.88 -11.11
CA GLY A 737 10.51 -7.49 -9.79
C GLY A 737 9.09 -7.62 -9.27
N ASP A 738 8.94 -8.36 -8.17
CA ASP A 738 7.65 -8.56 -7.50
C ASP A 738 7.68 -7.98 -6.08
N PRO A 739 6.92 -6.90 -5.82
CA PRO A 739 6.89 -6.28 -4.51
C PRO A 739 5.97 -7.02 -3.54
N TYR A 740 6.54 -8.00 -2.82
CA TYR A 740 5.90 -8.60 -1.65
C TYR A 740 5.52 -7.55 -0.59
N VAL A 741 6.39 -6.56 -0.38
CA VAL A 741 6.12 -5.41 0.49
C VAL A 741 5.83 -4.19 -0.36
N VAL A 742 4.63 -3.61 -0.18
CA VAL A 742 4.26 -2.34 -0.80
C VAL A 742 4.04 -1.29 0.29
N ASN A 743 4.93 -0.30 0.36
CA ASN A 743 4.79 0.79 1.33
C ASN A 743 3.60 1.70 0.99
N ILE A 744 2.80 2.01 2.01
CA ILE A 744 1.69 2.95 1.92
C ILE A 744 2.24 4.36 2.19
N PRO A 745 2.05 5.33 1.28
CA PRO A 745 2.40 6.71 1.58
C PRO A 745 1.59 7.21 2.78
N ILE A 746 2.28 7.55 3.87
CA ILE A 746 1.69 7.98 5.14
C ILE A 746 0.73 9.18 5.02
N GLY A 747 0.95 10.07 4.05
CA GLY A 747 0.06 11.20 3.77
C GLY A 747 -1.31 10.79 3.19
N LEU A 748 -1.47 9.52 2.80
CA LEU A 748 -2.74 8.94 2.39
C LEU A 748 -3.46 8.22 3.54
N LEU A 749 -2.89 8.18 4.74
CA LEU A 749 -3.50 7.57 5.91
C LEU A 749 -4.15 8.63 6.80
N SER A 750 -5.21 8.23 7.49
CA SER A 750 -5.92 9.06 8.46
C SER A 750 -6.08 8.34 9.79
N THR A 751 -6.19 9.10 10.86
CA THR A 751 -6.65 8.60 12.16
C THR A 751 -8.03 7.93 12.02
N GLY A 752 -8.21 6.79 12.68
CA GLY A 752 -9.39 5.93 12.56
C GLY A 752 -9.24 4.88 11.47
N GLU A 753 -10.37 4.43 10.91
CA GLU A 753 -10.43 3.37 9.91
C GLU A 753 -9.87 3.79 8.54
N ASN A 754 -8.98 2.96 7.98
CA ASN A 754 -8.46 3.07 6.63
C ASN A 754 -8.77 1.78 5.87
N GLU A 755 -9.44 1.88 4.72
CA GLU A 755 -9.70 0.74 3.83
C GLU A 755 -8.51 0.56 2.87
N VAL A 756 -8.11 -0.68 2.63
CA VAL A 756 -6.96 -1.03 1.78
C VAL A 756 -7.37 -2.02 0.71
N HIS A 757 -6.72 -1.96 -0.45
CA HIS A 757 -6.92 -2.88 -1.56
C HIS A 757 -5.56 -3.26 -2.14
N ILE A 758 -5.35 -4.55 -2.35
CA ILE A 758 -4.16 -5.08 -3.02
C ILE A 758 -4.60 -6.14 -4.02
N SER A 759 -3.91 -6.26 -5.15
CA SER A 759 -4.21 -7.26 -6.17
C SER A 759 -2.95 -7.93 -6.68
N THR A 760 -3.12 -9.10 -7.29
CA THR A 760 -2.04 -9.84 -7.95
C THR A 760 -2.38 -10.09 -9.41
N GLY A 761 -1.38 -10.16 -10.28
CA GLY A 761 -1.59 -10.37 -11.71
C GLY A 761 -0.43 -11.07 -12.39
N ILE A 762 -0.72 -11.71 -13.52
CA ILE A 762 0.30 -12.31 -14.39
C ILE A 762 0.66 -11.39 -15.57
N SER A 763 -0.11 -10.32 -15.79
CA SER A 763 0.17 -9.27 -16.78
C SER A 763 -0.63 -8.00 -16.47
N ALA A 764 -0.31 -6.89 -17.13
CA ALA A 764 -1.04 -5.63 -16.99
C ALA A 764 -2.56 -5.73 -17.28
N MET A 765 -2.97 -6.69 -18.11
CA MET A 765 -4.37 -6.92 -18.50
C MET A 765 -5.06 -8.00 -17.67
N ASN A 766 -4.30 -8.72 -16.83
CA ASN A 766 -4.79 -9.82 -16.00
C ASN A 766 -4.50 -9.52 -14.53
N SER A 767 -5.44 -8.79 -13.91
CA SER A 767 -5.46 -8.50 -12.48
C SER A 767 -6.48 -9.42 -11.80
N SER A 768 -6.09 -10.03 -10.69
CA SER A 768 -6.84 -10.99 -9.89
C SER A 768 -6.76 -10.62 -8.41
N GLY A 769 -7.58 -11.23 -7.56
CA GLY A 769 -7.43 -11.09 -6.10
C GLY A 769 -6.06 -11.53 -5.61
N GLY A 770 -5.65 -11.06 -4.44
CA GLY A 770 -4.44 -11.55 -3.75
C GLY A 770 -4.72 -12.75 -2.85
N SER A 771 -3.69 -13.25 -2.17
CA SER A 771 -3.81 -14.33 -1.17
C SER A 771 -4.77 -13.96 -0.03
N SER A 772 -5.32 -14.95 0.68
CA SER A 772 -6.06 -14.78 1.94
C SER A 772 -5.20 -14.27 3.11
N ASP A 773 -3.88 -14.31 2.98
CA ASP A 773 -2.94 -14.02 4.08
C ASP A 773 -2.40 -12.60 4.08
N ASN A 774 -2.86 -11.73 3.17
CA ASN A 774 -2.36 -10.35 3.13
C ASN A 774 -2.63 -9.66 4.47
N LYS A 775 -1.73 -8.79 4.88
CA LYS A 775 -1.85 -8.03 6.14
C LYS A 775 -1.22 -6.66 6.00
N ILE A 776 -1.60 -5.76 6.90
CA ILE A 776 -0.95 -4.47 7.06
C ILE A 776 -0.02 -4.54 8.26
N ILE A 777 1.20 -4.05 8.08
CA ILE A 777 2.15 -3.85 9.18
C ILE A 777 2.50 -2.37 9.21
N TYR A 778 2.29 -1.70 10.33
CA TYR A 778 2.65 -0.29 10.47
C TYR A 778 3.39 -0.04 11.77
N THR A 779 4.32 0.92 11.73
CA THR A 779 5.07 1.39 12.89
C THR A 779 4.64 2.82 13.19
N GLY A 780 4.24 3.08 14.43
CA GLY A 780 3.79 4.39 14.87
C GLY A 780 4.41 4.80 16.21
N GLY A 781 4.59 6.10 16.40
CA GLY A 781 5.10 6.68 17.64
C GLY A 781 4.00 6.96 18.64
N ILE A 782 4.07 6.33 19.82
CA ILE A 782 3.22 6.66 20.98
C ILE A 782 3.92 7.67 21.89
N GLU A 783 3.17 8.62 22.46
CA GLU A 783 3.70 9.56 23.45
C GLU A 783 4.07 8.83 24.74
N ILE A 784 5.24 9.19 25.30
CA ILE A 784 5.73 8.61 26.56
C ILE A 784 5.55 9.53 27.76
N GLY A 785 4.79 10.61 27.61
CA GLY A 785 4.56 11.57 28.68
C GLY A 785 3.31 12.38 28.46
N ILE A 786 2.65 12.68 29.56
CA ILE A 786 1.53 13.61 29.60
C ILE A 786 1.98 14.95 30.17
N ASN A 787 1.32 16.02 29.74
CA ASN A 787 1.48 17.33 30.37
C ASN A 787 0.83 17.37 31.76
N TYR A 788 0.96 18.52 32.44
CA TYR A 788 0.30 18.75 33.73
C TYR A 788 -1.21 18.51 33.64
N THR A 789 -1.73 17.71 34.56
CA THR A 789 -3.16 17.42 34.70
C THR A 789 -3.94 18.64 35.21
N GLY A 790 -5.25 18.46 35.44
CA GLY A 790 -6.04 19.41 36.20
C GLY A 790 -5.48 19.71 37.60
N VAL A 791 -6.11 20.65 38.31
CA VAL A 791 -5.74 21.00 39.68
C VAL A 791 -6.61 20.21 40.66
N PHE A 792 -5.98 19.37 41.49
CA PHE A 792 -6.65 18.45 42.42
C PHE A 792 -6.23 18.65 43.88
N SER A 793 -6.96 18.03 44.82
CA SER A 793 -6.77 18.26 46.26
C SER A 793 -5.57 17.52 46.87
N VAL A 794 -5.16 16.39 46.28
CA VAL A 794 -4.06 15.55 46.77
C VAL A 794 -3.23 15.02 45.59
N ALA A 795 -2.06 14.46 45.90
CA ALA A 795 -1.08 13.93 44.94
C ALA A 795 -0.26 12.80 45.59
N GLU A 796 -0.95 11.81 46.13
CA GLU A 796 -0.37 10.69 46.89
C GLU A 796 0.02 9.52 45.97
N GLY A 797 -0.79 9.23 44.95
CA GLY A 797 -0.61 8.05 44.09
C GLY A 797 -1.31 6.79 44.61
N CYS A 798 -0.90 5.62 44.11
CA CYS A 798 -1.45 4.30 44.50
C CYS A 798 -0.58 3.12 44.04
N LEU A 799 -0.94 1.91 44.47
CA LEU A 799 -0.43 0.65 43.94
C LEU A 799 -1.23 0.27 42.68
N TRP A 800 -0.62 0.36 41.50
CA TRP A 800 -1.26 0.05 40.22
C TRP A 800 -1.10 -1.42 39.83
N THR A 801 -2.20 -2.11 39.57
CA THR A 801 -2.21 -3.41 38.89
C THR A 801 -2.36 -3.20 37.39
N ILE A 802 -1.36 -3.63 36.62
CA ILE A 802 -1.23 -3.41 35.18
C ILE A 802 -0.97 -4.74 34.46
N THR A 803 -1.61 -4.95 33.31
CA THR A 803 -1.35 -6.10 32.41
C THR A 803 -0.61 -5.62 31.16
N PHE A 804 0.34 -6.42 30.68
CA PHE A 804 1.13 -6.16 29.47
C PHE A 804 0.74 -7.11 28.33
N ASP A 805 1.14 -6.81 27.10
CA ASP A 805 0.75 -7.56 25.89
C ASP A 805 1.14 -9.04 25.91
N ASP A 806 2.24 -9.38 26.58
CA ASP A 806 2.67 -10.77 26.78
C ASP A 806 1.83 -11.52 27.85
N ASN A 807 0.73 -10.91 28.30
CA ASN A 807 -0.20 -11.38 29.33
C ASN A 807 0.44 -11.52 30.72
N THR A 808 1.58 -10.87 30.96
CA THR A 808 2.12 -10.73 32.32
C THR A 808 1.41 -9.59 33.05
N THR A 809 1.29 -9.71 34.38
CA THR A 809 0.69 -8.69 35.25
C THR A 809 1.71 -8.26 36.30
N ALA A 810 1.76 -6.97 36.60
CA ALA A 810 2.61 -6.41 37.66
C ALA A 810 1.83 -5.46 38.57
N ASP A 811 2.17 -5.48 39.86
CA ASP A 811 1.73 -4.51 40.84
C ASP A 811 2.86 -3.49 41.09
N ILE A 812 2.63 -2.22 40.74
CA ILE A 812 3.65 -1.17 40.68
C ILE A 812 3.22 -0.01 41.57
N ALA A 813 4.02 0.31 42.58
CA ALA A 813 3.80 1.49 43.42
C ALA A 813 4.17 2.76 42.63
N ILE A 814 3.19 3.64 42.38
CA ILE A 814 3.39 4.89 41.63
C ILE A 814 2.84 6.07 42.44
N PRO A 815 3.69 7.02 42.89
CA PRO A 815 5.14 7.10 42.67
C PRO A 815 5.92 5.97 43.37
N SER A 816 7.20 5.78 43.02
CA SER A 816 8.05 4.71 43.57
C SER A 816 8.16 4.69 45.10
N TYR A 817 7.99 5.85 45.74
CA TYR A 817 7.99 6.03 47.19
C TYR A 817 6.61 5.88 47.83
N TYR A 818 5.58 5.49 47.08
CA TYR A 818 4.24 5.28 47.60
C TYR A 818 4.22 4.13 48.62
N SER A 819 3.65 4.38 49.79
CA SER A 819 3.60 3.42 50.91
C SER A 819 2.20 3.33 51.55
N GLY A 820 1.17 3.80 50.85
CA GLY A 820 -0.22 3.74 51.32
C GLY A 820 -0.93 2.45 50.94
N ASP A 821 -2.21 2.35 51.33
CA ASP A 821 -3.07 1.17 51.10
C ASP A 821 -4.02 1.32 49.89
N ASN A 822 -4.08 2.48 49.22
CA ASN A 822 -4.87 2.66 48.00
C ASN A 822 -4.31 1.82 46.85
N GLU A 823 -5.21 1.09 46.18
CA GLU A 823 -4.96 0.26 45.01
C GLU A 823 -5.69 0.85 43.79
N CYS A 824 -5.05 0.79 42.63
CA CYS A 824 -5.56 1.25 41.35
C CYS A 824 -5.44 0.13 40.31
N THR A 825 -6.33 0.09 39.32
CA THR A 825 -6.28 -0.91 38.26
C THR A 825 -6.50 -0.25 36.91
N TYR A 826 -5.65 -0.60 35.95
CA TYR A 826 -5.81 -0.23 34.56
C TYR A 826 -6.35 -1.42 33.76
N ASN A 827 -7.42 -1.22 33.00
CA ASN A 827 -8.04 -2.20 32.10
C ASN A 827 -8.82 -1.50 30.98
N GLN A 828 -9.38 -2.26 30.04
CA GLN A 828 -10.13 -1.76 28.87
C GLN A 828 -11.32 -0.83 29.19
N ASN A 829 -11.85 -0.83 30.42
CA ASN A 829 -12.99 0.01 30.84
C ASN A 829 -12.56 1.17 31.77
N THR A 830 -11.27 1.35 32.00
CA THR A 830 -10.76 2.39 32.90
C THR A 830 -11.08 3.77 32.34
N ASP A 831 -11.84 4.58 33.10
CA ASP A 831 -12.10 5.99 32.83
C ASP A 831 -11.21 6.84 33.74
N CYS A 832 -10.33 7.66 33.15
CA CYS A 832 -9.41 8.48 33.93
C CYS A 832 -10.09 9.57 34.76
N ASP A 833 -11.36 9.87 34.48
CA ASP A 833 -12.16 10.77 35.32
C ASP A 833 -12.46 10.20 36.71
N GLU A 834 -12.38 8.88 36.90
CA GLU A 834 -12.53 8.22 38.21
C GLU A 834 -11.38 8.58 39.16
N PHE A 835 -10.23 8.98 38.63
CA PHE A 835 -9.04 9.34 39.40
C PHE A 835 -8.92 10.86 39.65
N ASN A 836 -9.95 11.65 39.34
CA ASN A 836 -9.97 13.12 39.54
C ASN A 836 -9.91 13.58 41.01
N ALA A 837 -9.69 12.68 41.98
CA ALA A 837 -9.43 13.04 43.37
C ALA A 837 -7.94 13.30 43.65
N ASP A 838 -7.04 12.67 42.87
CA ASP A 838 -5.60 12.67 43.08
C ASP A 838 -4.86 13.00 41.79
N ALA A 839 -4.02 14.03 41.83
CA ALA A 839 -3.30 14.52 40.65
C ALA A 839 -2.37 13.47 40.05
N VAL A 840 -1.70 12.67 40.87
CA VAL A 840 -0.78 11.62 40.43
C VAL A 840 -1.56 10.45 39.85
N GLN A 841 -2.64 10.01 40.49
CA GLN A 841 -3.46 8.91 39.96
C GLN A 841 -4.05 9.27 38.58
N ASN A 842 -4.58 10.48 38.44
CA ASN A 842 -5.08 10.97 37.14
C ASN A 842 -3.96 11.08 36.10
N ALA A 843 -2.79 11.59 36.50
CA ALA A 843 -1.64 11.70 35.61
C ALA A 843 -1.18 10.34 35.09
N VAL A 844 -1.07 9.36 35.99
CA VAL A 844 -0.68 8.00 35.64
C VAL A 844 -1.74 7.36 34.76
N CYS A 845 -3.03 7.43 35.11
CA CYS A 845 -4.09 6.87 34.27
C CYS A 845 -4.01 7.37 32.82
N ASN A 846 -3.89 8.69 32.62
CA ASN A 846 -3.79 9.26 31.28
C ASN A 846 -2.54 8.80 30.54
N LEU A 847 -1.40 8.62 31.23
CA LEU A 847 -0.19 8.03 30.63
C LEU A 847 -0.41 6.57 30.24
N LEU A 848 -1.05 5.76 31.10
CA LEU A 848 -1.35 4.35 30.78
C LEU A 848 -2.27 4.25 29.55
N THR A 849 -3.25 5.14 29.43
CA THR A 849 -4.10 5.24 28.24
C THR A 849 -3.33 5.66 26.98
N GLN A 850 -2.23 6.41 27.10
CA GLN A 850 -1.35 6.69 25.95
C GLN A 850 -0.49 5.48 25.55
N LEU A 851 -0.10 4.65 26.53
CA LEU A 851 0.68 3.43 26.34
C LEU A 851 -0.16 2.22 25.91
N ASP A 852 -1.48 2.39 25.80
CA ASP A 852 -2.50 1.43 25.34
C ASP A 852 -3.33 2.07 24.19
N PRO A 853 -2.72 2.27 23.00
CA PRO A 853 -3.35 2.95 21.89
C PRO A 853 -4.56 2.19 21.29
N ASP A 854 -4.61 0.86 21.37
CA ASP A 854 -5.73 0.04 20.87
C ASP A 854 -6.85 -0.15 21.92
N ARG A 855 -6.61 0.29 23.17
CA ARG A 855 -7.57 0.27 24.29
C ARG A 855 -8.05 -1.12 24.64
N ASP A 856 -7.18 -2.12 24.52
CA ASP A 856 -7.47 -3.49 24.91
C ASP A 856 -7.24 -3.73 26.42
N GLY A 857 -6.71 -2.73 27.13
CA GLY A 857 -6.41 -2.77 28.56
C GLY A 857 -5.04 -3.36 28.88
N LYS A 858 -4.18 -3.57 27.89
CA LYS A 858 -2.81 -4.04 28.03
C LYS A 858 -1.83 -3.00 27.53
N LEU A 859 -0.65 -2.97 28.13
CA LEU A 859 0.39 -2.01 27.76
C LEU A 859 1.46 -2.65 26.87
N PHE A 860 1.83 -1.94 25.81
CA PHE A 860 2.92 -2.27 24.89
C PHE A 860 4.31 -2.13 25.53
N VAL A 861 4.42 -1.44 26.67
CA VAL A 861 5.70 -1.08 27.30
C VAL A 861 5.70 -1.52 28.75
N LYS A 862 6.74 -2.27 29.15
CA LYS A 862 6.95 -2.62 30.54
C LYS A 862 7.87 -1.63 31.23
N PHE A 863 7.48 -1.27 32.44
CA PHE A 863 8.24 -0.37 33.28
C PHE A 863 8.06 -0.79 34.74
N GLY A 864 8.96 -0.31 35.59
CA GLY A 864 8.91 -0.48 37.03
C GLY A 864 8.72 0.87 37.75
N PRO A 865 8.71 0.85 39.09
CA PRO A 865 8.41 2.05 39.88
C PRO A 865 9.37 3.23 39.62
N GLU A 866 10.66 2.95 39.38
CA GLU A 866 11.70 3.98 39.19
C GLU A 866 11.80 4.50 37.74
N ASP A 867 11.05 3.91 36.82
CA ASP A 867 11.09 4.26 35.40
C ASP A 867 10.19 5.47 35.07
N LEU A 868 9.20 5.73 35.92
CA LEU A 868 8.29 6.86 35.80
C LEU A 868 8.79 8.06 36.60
N ASP A 869 9.00 9.18 35.91
CA ASP A 869 9.23 10.47 36.52
C ASP A 869 7.88 11.19 36.75
N ILE A 870 7.55 11.37 38.02
CA ILE A 870 6.31 12.04 38.45
C ILE A 870 6.70 13.38 39.04
N GLU A 871 6.33 14.45 38.33
CA GLU A 871 6.51 15.80 38.84
C GLU A 871 5.19 16.37 39.32
N THR A 872 5.17 16.84 40.55
CA THR A 872 4.02 17.54 41.13
C THR A 872 4.35 19.02 41.32
N SER A 873 3.40 19.89 41.02
CA SER A 873 3.52 21.31 41.27
C SER A 873 2.32 21.81 42.06
N SER A 874 2.59 22.53 43.15
CA SER A 874 1.55 23.26 43.87
C SER A 874 1.15 24.49 43.07
N VAL A 875 -0.12 24.58 42.72
CA VAL A 875 -0.68 25.72 42.01
C VAL A 875 -1.58 26.48 43.00
N GLY A 876 -1.14 27.69 43.35
CA GLY A 876 -1.91 28.62 44.17
C GLY A 876 -2.33 29.84 43.36
N GLN A 877 -3.43 30.48 43.74
CA GLN A 877 -3.92 31.74 43.13
C GLN A 877 -4.32 31.66 41.65
N VAL A 878 -4.78 30.50 41.16
CA VAL A 878 -5.44 30.46 39.84
C VAL A 878 -6.80 31.18 40.00
N PRO A 879 -7.03 32.30 39.29
CA PRO A 879 -8.33 32.97 39.33
C PRO A 879 -9.32 32.09 38.57
N PHE A 880 -10.03 31.19 39.26
CA PHE A 880 -11.13 30.46 38.65
C PHE A 880 -12.32 31.40 38.47
N LEU A 881 -12.86 31.43 37.25
CA LEU A 881 -13.98 32.26 36.82
C LEU A 881 -15.31 31.73 37.40
N TRP A 882 -15.52 31.85 38.71
CA TRP A 882 -16.88 32.03 39.20
C TRP A 882 -17.15 33.50 39.39
N GLY A 883 -18.25 33.94 38.79
CA GLY A 883 -18.57 35.33 38.56
C GLY A 883 -18.18 35.78 37.15
N PRO A 884 -18.91 36.76 36.62
CA PRO A 884 -19.35 37.90 37.41
C PRO A 884 -20.63 37.70 38.23
N THR A 885 -20.56 37.90 39.56
CA THR A 885 -21.74 38.12 40.41
C THR A 885 -21.79 39.59 40.82
N LEU A 886 -22.99 40.17 40.93
CA LEU A 886 -23.15 41.55 41.38
C LEU A 886 -23.39 41.56 42.89
N VAL A 887 -22.49 42.21 43.62
CA VAL A 887 -22.74 42.65 45.00
C VAL A 887 -23.44 44.00 44.94
N GLU A 888 -24.54 44.14 45.66
CA GLU A 888 -25.39 45.32 45.67
C GLU A 888 -25.48 45.90 47.08
N VAL A 889 -25.01 47.13 47.26
CA VAL A 889 -25.21 47.91 48.49
C VAL A 889 -26.39 48.83 48.26
N ARG A 890 -27.46 48.65 49.05
CA ARG A 890 -28.65 49.50 49.00
C ARG A 890 -28.71 50.40 50.21
N VAL A 891 -29.02 51.67 49.98
CA VAL A 891 -29.31 52.67 51.02
C VAL A 891 -30.68 53.28 50.76
N TRP A 892 -31.52 53.34 51.79
CA TRP A 892 -32.87 53.91 51.71
C TRP A 892 -33.22 54.69 52.98
N GLN A 893 -34.32 55.44 52.93
CA GLN A 893 -34.84 56.22 54.05
C GLN A 893 -36.16 55.64 54.55
#